data_AF-A0ABD2KD19-F1
#
_entry.id   AF-A0ABD2KD19-F1
#
_cell.length_a   1.000
_cell.length_b   1.000
_cell.length_c   1.000
_cell.angle_alpha   90.00
_cell.angle_beta   90.00
_cell.angle_gamma   90.00
#
_symmetry.space_group_name_H-M   'P 1'
#
loop_
_entity.id
_entity.type
_entity.pdbx_description
1 polymer ?
#
loop_
_entity_poly.entity_id
_entity_poly.type
_entity_poly.pdbx_seq_one_letter_code
_entity_poly.pdbx_strand_id
1 'polypeptide(L)'
;MLMPTEITKTNCESLLSFDFPQRKKYSKSSILIRALRETERNLVELIKTKSDRAENQRNAVEEKERMFGIYLRLGHVNLLAEDFARALSAYQRAYKCKRDDFWRDPSALYGLGLCYFHFRTYRPVIDLFCQLLFSHPYTANSVLSDVHVRLGLSFKSVDNIPLALKHLTIAFEEGHEECAFPKHFLRFQIAHCFDIAGDVRKAVEEYRKLIDESTVVKFSNHLLAAIYSRLGWISLCTREREPKEHQYQKLKDAEKLLCKARELSPTDSKANCYLGLCYSEQRRELAKKGAEEQQQPNAANGQQQQPRYNADQAAQNAFVSYRTAIDSDESDANIWRSIGVLYQQQNQPIDALQAFACAVQLNDRHFGAWLDLGHLYESHRQYAEALAAYTKALKATSEPPEQLRARILAIERELSQIGGPKNYSLLLQQQNQANRRSDSILLPSIENAWQLGIPAQVRQRLADLKNHTILNYREGSSLWSSQELVADSMQMDSPTTLNRLTPTQRQILQILKVNKDQLEGGSLETTLLYELEQRVPTTADAREGAKNDARNGTTTSPGHRTAADQTDVPRPLNQIECRPSSAFPSERHHSPSTFASPPLQQSHELTLPSSMMSPKEETPMDGEEDEENEESPSSSHKFHRHHKQQIQEEKISSSTSSSSDLPPNFSLLAPVNVPVTVSSEEIFDLCKKRASKPDEYFLAPIFDEDVPPPRRPVPSQAPVSKDKLLLKTPLLLVENQKDASAIELQQYCYAQPIVLIHGLTMALKIDLSQFSTKTLIQTAPEHEVEVRTQFKMPSYDVNLDQMGESTWAIRSSKSWSTISRYGQYQAESFRHSLKEETEKLRQANPKLFQQQTPSTSDTPPVDCASPAPSKKRKTAASMAAGSGTPTSRGRVEESSPYKIIKFGTNIDLSDERKFYVQLKELNKLPAFCRLNSASNMLSYLGHTVFGMNTVQLYLKVPGCRTPGHLENNSFASVNVNIGPGECEWFGVPYEYWPVLENLCKERNIDFLRGAWWPSVADLVKSDVPFYRFTQKAGDVVWVNGGCVHWVQSTGWCNNVAWNVGPMTANQLEMALLAHEWNRLNSYQSLVPMQHLCWALARDVRFTNQKLFNQVKHMLIRSLAYCQMLVDYVAVALKSPIKKQQRQKGECAHYCHLCEVEVFNILFVKEIGGKWKIFCVRCARGSQCFNDHVVLQQYSFEELSSIFDRFQLCPAKSALIC
;
A
#
# COMPACT_ATOMS: atom_id res chain seq x y z
N MET A 1 -8.71 -17.35 23.37
CA MET A 1 -10.00 -16.73 23.78
C MET A 1 -10.87 -17.81 24.43
N LEU A 2 -12.20 -17.66 24.49
CA LEU A 2 -13.18 -18.49 25.23
C LEU A 2 -13.24 -18.20 26.74
N MET A 3 -14.21 -17.36 27.12
CA MET A 3 -14.76 -17.15 28.47
C MET A 3 -16.28 -17.00 28.29
N PRO A 4 -17.13 -17.88 28.85
CA PRO A 4 -18.58 -17.77 28.69
C PRO A 4 -19.14 -16.66 29.60
N THR A 5 -19.46 -15.51 29.00
CA THR A 5 -19.91 -14.32 29.74
C THR A 5 -21.30 -14.51 30.36
N GLU A 6 -22.16 -15.34 29.76
CA GLU A 6 -23.54 -15.56 30.25
C GLU A 6 -23.58 -16.16 31.66
N ILE A 7 -22.77 -17.18 31.97
CA ILE A 7 -22.75 -17.78 33.32
C ILE A 7 -22.06 -16.85 34.33
N THR A 8 -21.10 -16.03 33.87
CA THR A 8 -20.52 -14.96 34.72
C THR A 8 -21.60 -13.94 35.11
N LYS A 9 -22.55 -13.64 34.21
CA LYS A 9 -23.73 -12.83 34.53
C LYS A 9 -24.70 -13.57 35.46
N THR A 10 -24.96 -14.87 35.27
CA THR A 10 -25.83 -15.65 36.17
C THR A 10 -25.30 -15.70 37.61
N ASN A 11 -24.00 -15.92 37.80
CA ASN A 11 -23.36 -15.89 39.12
C ASN A 11 -23.34 -14.49 39.76
N CYS A 12 -23.31 -13.42 38.96
CA CYS A 12 -23.55 -12.07 39.46
C CYS A 12 -25.03 -11.85 39.80
N GLU A 13 -25.97 -12.24 38.92
CA GLU A 13 -27.42 -12.13 39.13
C GLU A 13 -27.86 -12.83 40.44
N SER A 14 -27.26 -13.97 40.80
CA SER A 14 -27.55 -14.70 42.05
C SER A 14 -26.95 -14.07 43.31
N LEU A 15 -25.70 -13.57 43.28
CA LEU A 15 -25.08 -12.86 44.40
C LEU A 15 -25.75 -11.50 44.68
N LEU A 16 -26.22 -10.81 43.63
CA LEU A 16 -26.67 -9.42 43.73
C LEU A 16 -28.13 -9.25 44.17
N SER A 17 -28.90 -10.34 44.33
CA SER A 17 -30.27 -10.31 44.88
C SER A 17 -31.24 -9.32 44.18
N PHE A 18 -31.07 -9.09 42.88
CA PHE A 18 -31.95 -8.18 42.14
C PHE A 18 -33.35 -8.81 41.94
N ASP A 19 -34.28 -8.42 42.81
CA ASP A 19 -35.72 -8.67 42.64
C ASP A 19 -36.26 -7.95 41.40
N PHE A 20 -36.17 -8.61 40.24
CA PHE A 20 -36.74 -8.12 39.00
C PHE A 20 -38.27 -8.29 39.00
N PRO A 21 -39.07 -7.21 39.00
CA PRO A 21 -40.52 -7.30 39.14
C PRO A 21 -41.18 -7.97 37.92
N GLN A 22 -41.48 -9.26 38.10
CA GLN A 22 -42.16 -10.20 37.19
C GLN A 22 -41.61 -10.33 35.75
N ARG A 23 -41.19 -11.55 35.39
CA ARG A 23 -40.59 -11.95 34.09
C ARG A 23 -41.58 -11.93 32.89
N LYS A 24 -42.31 -10.83 32.62
CA LYS A 24 -43.24 -10.72 31.48
C LYS A 24 -43.28 -9.31 30.82
N LYS A 25 -42.25 -8.97 30.02
CA LYS A 25 -42.33 -8.24 28.70
C LYS A 25 -41.01 -7.63 28.19
N TYR A 26 -40.00 -7.43 29.02
CA TYR A 26 -38.77 -6.70 28.66
C TYR A 26 -37.58 -7.62 28.33
N SER A 27 -36.75 -7.24 27.37
CA SER A 27 -35.49 -7.94 27.07
C SER A 27 -34.44 -7.61 28.14
N LYS A 28 -33.55 -8.56 28.49
CA LYS A 28 -32.52 -8.36 29.53
C LYS A 28 -31.74 -7.05 29.36
N SER A 29 -31.30 -6.74 28.14
CA SER A 29 -30.56 -5.51 27.82
C SER A 29 -31.36 -4.23 28.11
N SER A 30 -32.68 -4.22 27.86
CA SER A 30 -33.53 -3.04 28.14
C SER A 30 -33.71 -2.78 29.64
N ILE A 31 -33.72 -3.85 30.46
CA ILE A 31 -33.76 -3.76 31.92
C ILE A 31 -32.42 -3.20 32.44
N LEU A 32 -31.30 -3.71 31.92
CA LEU A 32 -29.95 -3.29 32.31
C LEU A 32 -29.68 -1.81 31.98
N ILE A 33 -30.07 -1.36 30.78
CA ILE A 33 -29.98 0.06 30.38
C ILE A 33 -30.84 0.95 31.29
N ARG A 34 -32.02 0.46 31.73
CA ARG A 34 -32.85 1.19 32.70
C ARG A 34 -32.19 1.26 34.08
N ALA A 35 -31.57 0.18 34.55
CA ALA A 35 -30.86 0.13 35.83
C ALA A 35 -29.63 1.06 35.85
N LEU A 36 -28.83 1.09 34.77
CA LEU A 36 -27.74 2.07 34.60
C LEU A 36 -28.28 3.50 34.72
N ARG A 37 -29.26 3.86 33.88
CA ARG A 37 -29.86 5.20 33.87
C ARG A 37 -30.53 5.59 35.18
N GLU A 38 -30.93 4.65 36.02
CA GLU A 38 -31.49 4.90 37.37
C GLU A 38 -30.38 5.15 38.39
N THR A 39 -29.37 4.28 38.43
CA THR A 39 -28.21 4.44 39.34
C THR A 39 -27.38 5.68 39.02
N GLU A 40 -27.24 6.04 37.75
CA GLU A 40 -26.62 7.30 37.31
C GLU A 40 -27.44 8.53 37.71
N ARG A 41 -28.77 8.50 37.58
CA ARG A 41 -29.64 9.61 38.04
C ARG A 41 -29.56 9.79 39.55
N ASN A 42 -29.66 8.70 40.32
CA ASN A 42 -29.55 8.73 41.78
C ASN A 42 -28.17 9.25 42.24
N LEU A 43 -27.10 8.93 41.51
CA LEU A 43 -25.77 9.48 41.76
C LEU A 43 -25.72 10.99 41.47
N VAL A 44 -26.28 11.46 40.36
CA VAL A 44 -26.33 12.89 40.00
C VAL A 44 -27.19 13.70 40.99
N GLU A 45 -28.30 13.14 41.46
CA GLU A 45 -29.18 13.77 42.45
C GLU A 45 -28.50 13.88 43.83
N LEU A 46 -27.76 12.84 44.26
CA LEU A 46 -26.99 12.89 45.49
C LEU A 46 -25.77 13.83 45.39
N ILE A 47 -25.17 13.97 44.20
CA ILE A 47 -24.10 14.95 43.95
C ILE A 47 -24.66 16.39 43.95
N LYS A 48 -25.85 16.62 43.39
CA LYS A 48 -26.50 17.95 43.42
C LYS A 48 -26.86 18.38 44.84
N THR A 49 -27.56 17.53 45.59
CA THR A 49 -27.96 17.84 46.98
C THR A 49 -26.79 18.06 47.93
N LYS A 50 -25.59 17.53 47.60
CA LYS A 50 -24.34 17.81 48.30
C LYS A 50 -23.82 19.25 48.08
N SER A 51 -24.14 19.87 46.94
CA SER A 51 -23.82 21.28 46.67
C SER A 51 -24.58 22.25 47.58
N ASP A 52 -25.75 21.82 48.07
CA ASP A 52 -26.71 22.68 48.79
C ASP A 52 -26.61 22.56 50.33
N ARG A 53 -25.73 21.70 50.86
CA ARG A 53 -25.72 21.26 52.28
C ARG A 53 -24.34 21.17 52.93
N ALA A 54 -23.41 22.05 52.57
CA ALA A 54 -21.99 21.99 52.96
C ALA A 54 -21.65 22.19 54.47
N GLU A 55 -22.62 22.15 55.40
CA GLU A 55 -22.49 22.78 56.73
C GLU A 55 -22.80 21.87 57.95
N ASN A 56 -22.83 20.53 57.81
CA ASN A 56 -23.06 19.66 58.97
C ASN A 56 -22.29 18.31 58.94
N GLN A 57 -21.34 18.13 59.87
CA GLN A 57 -20.45 16.96 59.91
C GLN A 57 -21.15 15.62 60.17
N ARG A 58 -22.32 15.61 60.86
CA ARG A 58 -23.08 14.36 61.08
C ARG A 58 -23.66 13.78 59.79
N ASN A 59 -24.08 14.63 58.84
CA ASN A 59 -24.63 14.19 57.56
C ASN A 59 -23.56 13.52 56.68
N ALA A 60 -22.30 13.97 56.77
CA ALA A 60 -21.19 13.48 55.94
C ALA A 60 -20.85 11.99 56.12
N VAL A 61 -21.29 11.34 57.22
CA VAL A 61 -21.16 9.89 57.42
C VAL A 61 -22.25 9.14 56.66
N GLU A 62 -23.50 9.57 56.82
CA GLU A 62 -24.66 8.97 56.13
C GLU A 62 -24.60 9.20 54.60
N GLU A 63 -24.10 10.36 54.17
CA GLU A 63 -23.82 10.64 52.76
C GLU A 63 -22.73 9.72 52.19
N LYS A 64 -21.64 9.45 52.92
CA LYS A 64 -20.61 8.49 52.49
C LYS A 64 -21.17 7.07 52.37
N GLU A 65 -22.09 6.69 53.25
CA GLU A 65 -22.78 5.40 53.22
C GLU A 65 -23.73 5.27 52.01
N ARG A 66 -24.52 6.30 51.72
CA ARG A 66 -25.35 6.38 50.51
C ARG A 66 -24.50 6.37 49.23
N MET A 67 -23.41 7.14 49.19
CA MET A 67 -22.45 7.15 48.07
C MET A 67 -21.74 5.80 47.87
N PHE A 68 -21.36 5.11 48.96
CA PHE A 68 -20.81 3.75 48.92
C PHE A 68 -21.79 2.79 48.26
N GLY A 69 -23.04 2.73 48.72
CA GLY A 69 -24.07 1.86 48.15
C GLY A 69 -24.39 2.16 46.68
N ILE A 70 -24.37 3.44 46.27
CA ILE A 70 -24.58 3.83 44.87
C ILE A 70 -23.38 3.43 43.99
N TYR A 71 -22.14 3.70 44.41
CA TYR A 71 -20.96 3.31 43.62
C TYR A 71 -20.78 1.79 43.54
N LEU A 72 -21.10 1.06 44.60
CA LEU A 72 -21.08 -0.40 44.62
C LEU A 72 -22.06 -0.97 43.59
N ARG A 73 -23.33 -0.54 43.64
CA ARG A 73 -24.35 -0.91 42.64
C ARG A 73 -23.95 -0.49 41.22
N LEU A 74 -23.37 0.68 41.04
CA LEU A 74 -22.88 1.14 39.73
C LEU A 74 -21.74 0.26 39.21
N GLY A 75 -20.85 -0.23 40.07
CA GLY A 75 -19.82 -1.22 39.73
C GLY A 75 -20.43 -2.53 39.25
N HIS A 76 -21.37 -3.07 40.02
CA HIS A 76 -22.07 -4.32 39.70
C HIS A 76 -22.89 -4.25 38.40
N VAL A 77 -23.61 -3.15 38.16
CA VAL A 77 -24.42 -2.98 36.94
C VAL A 77 -23.54 -2.73 35.70
N ASN A 78 -22.42 -2.02 35.82
CA ASN A 78 -21.44 -1.91 34.71
C ASN A 78 -20.75 -3.26 34.42
N LEU A 79 -20.46 -4.06 35.45
CA LEU A 79 -19.90 -5.41 35.28
C LEU A 79 -20.88 -6.34 34.54
N LEU A 80 -22.18 -6.29 34.88
CA LEU A 80 -23.24 -6.98 34.12
C LEU A 80 -23.40 -6.46 32.68
N ALA A 81 -23.02 -5.21 32.42
CA ALA A 81 -22.97 -4.59 31.10
C ALA A 81 -21.66 -4.86 30.33
N GLU A 82 -20.76 -5.68 30.87
CA GLU A 82 -19.43 -6.01 30.33
C GLU A 82 -18.46 -4.80 30.21
N ASP A 83 -18.77 -3.67 30.86
CA ASP A 83 -17.89 -2.51 30.96
C ASP A 83 -16.97 -2.63 32.18
N PHE A 84 -15.94 -3.45 32.05
CA PHE A 84 -14.95 -3.68 33.10
C PHE A 84 -14.17 -2.42 33.51
N ALA A 85 -14.09 -1.40 32.65
CA ALA A 85 -13.37 -0.15 32.91
C ALA A 85 -14.19 0.79 33.81
N ARG A 86 -15.46 1.03 33.47
CA ARG A 86 -16.39 1.80 34.32
C ARG A 86 -16.70 1.06 35.62
N ALA A 87 -16.81 -0.27 35.58
CA ALA A 87 -16.96 -1.09 36.78
C ALA A 87 -15.76 -0.93 37.74
N LEU A 88 -14.52 -1.07 37.26
CA LEU A 88 -13.32 -0.87 38.09
C LEU A 88 -13.25 0.55 38.68
N SER A 89 -13.57 1.58 37.89
CA SER A 89 -13.64 2.98 38.35
C SER A 89 -14.69 3.17 39.46
N ALA A 90 -15.86 2.52 39.33
CA ALA A 90 -16.91 2.57 40.35
C ALA A 90 -16.51 1.83 41.64
N TYR A 91 -15.93 0.62 41.56
CA TYR A 91 -15.42 -0.10 42.74
C TYR A 91 -14.30 0.69 43.46
N GLN A 92 -13.37 1.30 42.72
CA GLN A 92 -12.34 2.16 43.30
C GLN A 92 -12.91 3.40 44.00
N ARG A 93 -14.06 3.92 43.55
CA ARG A 93 -14.78 5.02 44.21
C ARG A 93 -15.54 4.54 45.45
N ALA A 94 -16.21 3.38 45.40
CA ALA A 94 -16.84 2.76 46.57
C ALA A 94 -15.81 2.50 47.69
N TYR A 95 -14.68 1.89 47.36
CA TYR A 95 -13.54 1.66 48.26
C TYR A 95 -13.04 2.94 48.96
N LYS A 96 -13.02 4.08 48.24
CA LYS A 96 -12.66 5.40 48.79
C LYS A 96 -13.75 6.01 49.70
N CYS A 97 -15.02 5.60 49.57
CA CYS A 97 -16.11 6.08 50.43
C CYS A 97 -16.13 5.36 51.80
N LYS A 98 -16.00 4.04 51.79
CA LYS A 98 -15.82 3.20 52.98
C LYS A 98 -14.84 2.07 52.67
N ARG A 99 -13.69 2.05 53.34
CA ARG A 99 -12.67 1.00 53.17
C ARG A 99 -13.11 -0.32 53.81
N ASP A 100 -13.53 -0.28 55.06
CA ASP A 100 -13.67 -1.51 55.88
C ASP A 100 -14.91 -2.32 55.52
N ASP A 101 -16.01 -1.66 55.14
CA ASP A 101 -17.22 -2.33 54.65
C ASP A 101 -17.04 -2.90 53.23
N PHE A 102 -16.15 -2.35 52.41
CA PHE A 102 -15.83 -2.90 51.08
C PHE A 102 -15.23 -4.31 51.17
N TRP A 103 -14.37 -4.56 52.16
CA TRP A 103 -13.76 -5.89 52.38
C TRP A 103 -14.71 -6.89 53.06
N ARG A 104 -15.91 -6.45 53.47
CA ARG A 104 -16.94 -7.28 54.12
C ARG A 104 -18.04 -7.74 53.16
N ASP A 105 -18.22 -7.08 52.02
CA ASP A 105 -19.17 -7.52 51.00
C ASP A 105 -18.53 -8.56 50.05
N PRO A 106 -18.99 -9.83 50.04
CA PRO A 106 -18.49 -10.83 49.10
C PRO A 106 -18.77 -10.46 47.63
N SER A 107 -19.81 -9.68 47.35
CA SER A 107 -20.15 -9.22 46.00
C SER A 107 -19.19 -8.12 45.51
N ALA A 108 -18.68 -7.26 46.40
CA ALA A 108 -17.63 -6.30 46.11
C ALA A 108 -16.30 -7.00 45.80
N LEU A 109 -15.91 -7.96 46.66
CA LEU A 109 -14.69 -8.75 46.47
C LEU A 109 -14.72 -9.55 45.16
N TYR A 110 -15.82 -10.25 44.88
CA TYR A 110 -15.98 -11.03 43.65
C TYR A 110 -15.97 -10.13 42.40
N GLY A 111 -16.75 -9.04 42.41
CA GLY A 111 -16.84 -8.10 41.29
C GLY A 111 -15.51 -7.40 40.98
N LEU A 112 -14.76 -6.98 42.00
CA LEU A 112 -13.44 -6.37 41.83
C LEU A 112 -12.39 -7.40 41.37
N GLY A 113 -12.44 -8.63 41.89
CA GLY A 113 -11.59 -9.74 41.45
C GLY A 113 -11.83 -10.09 39.97
N LEU A 114 -13.07 -10.07 39.49
CA LEU A 114 -13.41 -10.23 38.07
C LEU A 114 -12.82 -9.11 37.20
N CYS A 115 -12.88 -7.85 37.64
CA CYS A 115 -12.22 -6.73 36.93
C CYS A 115 -10.69 -6.94 36.83
N TYR A 116 -10.00 -7.25 37.93
CA TYR A 116 -8.55 -7.47 37.89
C TYR A 116 -8.15 -8.74 37.10
N PHE A 117 -8.99 -9.77 37.08
CA PHE A 117 -8.78 -10.97 36.26
C PHE A 117 -8.93 -10.65 34.76
N HIS A 118 -9.91 -9.83 34.38
CA HIS A 118 -10.05 -9.32 33.02
C HIS A 118 -8.80 -8.51 32.57
N PHE A 119 -8.29 -7.63 33.43
CA PHE A 119 -7.07 -6.86 33.19
C PHE A 119 -5.75 -7.64 33.41
N ARG A 120 -5.82 -8.97 33.65
CA ARG A 120 -4.68 -9.88 33.83
C ARG A 120 -3.72 -9.53 34.98
N THR A 121 -4.16 -8.74 35.96
CA THR A 121 -3.35 -8.39 37.14
C THR A 121 -3.47 -9.47 38.22
N TYR A 122 -2.90 -10.64 37.96
CA TYR A 122 -3.18 -11.87 38.71
C TYR A 122 -2.81 -11.86 40.21
N ARG A 123 -1.87 -11.02 40.66
CA ARG A 123 -1.51 -10.92 42.09
C ARG A 123 -2.69 -10.39 42.93
N PRO A 124 -3.22 -9.17 42.70
CA PRO A 124 -4.47 -8.71 43.33
C PRO A 124 -5.65 -9.67 43.22
N VAL A 125 -5.77 -10.44 42.13
CA VAL A 125 -6.83 -11.45 41.98
C VAL A 125 -6.65 -12.59 42.99
N ILE A 126 -5.44 -13.10 43.16
CA ILE A 126 -5.12 -14.13 44.15
C ILE A 126 -5.47 -13.60 45.55
N ASP A 127 -5.02 -12.40 45.89
CA ASP A 127 -5.27 -11.80 47.21
C ASP A 127 -6.78 -11.67 47.49
N LEU A 128 -7.54 -11.08 46.56
CA LEU A 128 -8.99 -10.88 46.69
C LEU A 128 -9.79 -12.19 46.75
N PHE A 129 -9.47 -13.16 45.90
CA PHE A 129 -10.20 -14.43 45.85
C PHE A 129 -9.82 -15.36 46.99
N CYS A 130 -8.58 -15.37 47.46
CA CYS A 130 -8.22 -16.06 48.71
C CYS A 130 -8.89 -15.40 49.93
N GLN A 131 -8.98 -14.07 49.98
CA GLN A 131 -9.73 -13.35 51.02
C GLN A 131 -11.23 -13.66 50.99
N LEU A 132 -11.84 -13.73 49.81
CA LEU A 132 -13.25 -14.11 49.63
C LEU A 132 -13.52 -15.52 50.17
N LEU A 133 -12.71 -16.51 49.78
CA LEU A 133 -12.83 -17.89 50.27
C LEU A 133 -12.62 -18.01 51.79
N PHE A 134 -11.69 -17.23 52.35
CA PHE A 134 -11.40 -17.25 53.79
C PHE A 134 -12.51 -16.58 54.62
N SER A 135 -13.09 -15.49 54.12
CA SER A 135 -14.10 -14.72 54.85
C SER A 135 -15.52 -15.27 54.69
N HIS A 136 -15.84 -15.89 53.55
CA HIS A 136 -17.20 -16.33 53.21
C HIS A 136 -17.25 -17.75 52.63
N PRO A 137 -16.82 -18.79 53.37
CA PRO A 137 -16.75 -20.18 52.87
C PRO A 137 -18.11 -20.83 52.56
N TYR A 138 -19.23 -20.14 52.82
CA TYR A 138 -20.60 -20.63 52.60
C TYR A 138 -21.35 -19.89 51.46
N THR A 139 -20.66 -19.12 50.61
CA THR A 139 -21.29 -18.57 49.39
C THR A 139 -21.71 -19.68 48.43
N ALA A 140 -22.70 -19.42 47.56
CA ALA A 140 -23.25 -20.40 46.63
C ALA A 140 -22.17 -21.18 45.84
N ASN A 141 -22.31 -22.51 45.76
CA ASN A 141 -21.29 -23.42 45.21
C ASN A 141 -20.84 -23.06 43.79
N SER A 142 -21.73 -22.51 42.95
CA SER A 142 -21.38 -22.08 41.58
C SER A 142 -20.38 -20.92 41.55
N VAL A 143 -20.37 -20.07 42.59
CA VAL A 143 -19.41 -18.97 42.78
C VAL A 143 -18.10 -19.51 43.32
N LEU A 144 -18.13 -20.38 44.34
CA LEU A 144 -16.93 -21.00 44.91
C LEU A 144 -16.15 -21.78 43.83
N SER A 145 -16.84 -22.56 43.00
CA SER A 145 -16.25 -23.27 41.87
C SER A 145 -15.61 -22.31 40.86
N ASP A 146 -16.32 -21.27 40.40
CA ASP A 146 -15.79 -20.24 39.49
C ASP A 146 -14.56 -19.50 40.06
N VAL A 147 -14.59 -19.15 41.35
CA VAL A 147 -13.47 -18.55 42.09
C VAL A 147 -12.27 -19.50 42.12
N HIS A 148 -12.46 -20.79 42.39
CA HIS A 148 -11.39 -21.79 42.34
C HIS A 148 -10.80 -21.97 40.93
N VAL A 149 -11.61 -21.94 39.86
CA VAL A 149 -11.07 -21.95 38.48
C VAL A 149 -10.21 -20.72 38.21
N ARG A 150 -10.69 -19.52 38.58
CA ARG A 150 -9.95 -18.27 38.34
C ARG A 150 -8.70 -18.15 39.20
N LEU A 151 -8.71 -18.65 40.44
CA LEU A 151 -7.50 -18.82 41.25
C LEU A 151 -6.52 -19.79 40.60
N GLY A 152 -6.99 -20.94 40.15
CA GLY A 152 -6.18 -21.93 39.44
C GLY A 152 -5.47 -21.34 38.21
N LEU A 153 -6.20 -20.58 37.39
CA LEU A 153 -5.65 -19.84 36.25
C LEU A 153 -4.72 -18.69 36.65
N SER A 154 -4.97 -18.03 37.79
CA SER A 154 -4.14 -16.92 38.29
C SER A 154 -2.81 -17.43 38.87
N PHE A 155 -2.83 -18.46 39.72
CA PHE A 155 -1.62 -19.13 40.21
C PHE A 155 -0.77 -19.70 39.06
N LYS A 156 -1.41 -20.32 38.06
CA LYS A 156 -0.75 -20.77 36.82
C LYS A 156 -0.06 -19.63 36.07
N SER A 157 -0.66 -18.45 36.06
CA SER A 157 -0.10 -17.24 35.41
C SER A 157 0.96 -16.52 36.25
N VAL A 158 1.16 -16.95 37.51
CA VAL A 158 2.22 -16.50 38.43
C VAL A 158 3.23 -17.65 38.68
N ASP A 159 3.18 -18.70 37.84
CA ASP A 159 4.04 -19.91 37.84
C ASP A 159 4.00 -20.75 39.13
N ASN A 160 2.99 -20.56 39.99
CA ASN A 160 2.75 -21.40 41.16
C ASN A 160 1.91 -22.63 40.78
N ILE A 161 2.54 -23.55 40.05
CA ILE A 161 1.87 -24.74 39.49
C ILE A 161 1.26 -25.67 40.56
N PRO A 162 1.86 -25.90 41.75
CA PRO A 162 1.24 -26.72 42.79
C PRO A 162 -0.09 -26.18 43.32
N LEU A 163 -0.20 -24.86 43.57
CA LEU A 163 -1.47 -24.24 43.97
C LEU A 163 -2.46 -24.16 42.80
N ALA A 164 -1.96 -23.95 41.57
CA ALA A 164 -2.79 -24.00 40.38
C ALA A 164 -3.47 -25.37 40.19
N LEU A 165 -2.71 -26.47 40.32
CA LEU A 165 -3.23 -27.83 40.30
C LEU A 165 -4.26 -28.03 41.41
N LYS A 166 -3.94 -27.69 42.66
CA LYS A 166 -4.86 -27.84 43.79
C LYS A 166 -6.23 -27.20 43.52
N HIS A 167 -6.26 -25.93 43.10
CA HIS A 167 -7.53 -25.22 42.89
C HIS A 167 -8.28 -25.67 41.62
N LEU A 168 -7.57 -26.09 40.56
CA LEU A 168 -8.22 -26.66 39.37
C LEU A 168 -8.82 -28.04 39.65
N THR A 169 -8.15 -28.88 40.45
CA THR A 169 -8.67 -30.19 40.86
C THR A 169 -9.92 -30.04 41.74
N ILE A 170 -9.88 -29.17 42.75
CA ILE A 170 -11.06 -28.85 43.59
C ILE A 170 -12.25 -28.43 42.70
N ALA A 171 -12.04 -27.48 41.78
CA ALA A 171 -13.10 -27.03 40.87
C ALA A 171 -13.61 -28.11 39.89
N PHE A 172 -12.80 -29.11 39.55
CA PHE A 172 -13.18 -30.24 38.69
C PHE A 172 -14.01 -31.29 39.45
N GLU A 173 -13.61 -31.60 40.69
CA GLU A 173 -14.28 -32.55 41.58
C GLU A 173 -15.61 -31.98 42.10
N GLU A 174 -15.62 -30.75 42.63
CA GLU A 174 -16.80 -30.05 43.15
C GLU A 174 -17.70 -29.43 42.06
N GLY A 175 -17.27 -29.49 40.78
CA GLY A 175 -17.98 -28.85 39.68
C GLY A 175 -19.37 -29.44 39.42
N HIS A 176 -20.43 -28.68 39.74
CA HIS A 176 -21.80 -28.95 39.31
C HIS A 176 -22.03 -28.59 37.82
N GLU A 177 -23.13 -29.06 37.22
CA GLU A 177 -23.46 -28.81 35.80
C GLU A 177 -23.68 -27.32 35.47
N GLU A 178 -24.02 -26.49 36.45
CA GLU A 178 -24.21 -25.05 36.31
C GLU A 178 -22.90 -24.23 36.41
N CYS A 179 -21.74 -24.88 36.53
CA CYS A 179 -20.45 -24.18 36.63
C CYS A 179 -20.10 -23.41 35.33
N ALA A 180 -19.50 -22.22 35.49
CA ALA A 180 -19.09 -21.36 34.38
C ALA A 180 -18.05 -22.01 33.44
N PHE A 181 -17.37 -23.08 33.83
CA PHE A 181 -16.34 -23.72 33.04
C PHE A 181 -16.63 -25.21 32.84
N PRO A 182 -16.76 -25.71 31.59
CA PRO A 182 -17.02 -27.13 31.33
C PRO A 182 -15.91 -28.03 31.88
N LYS A 183 -16.26 -29.22 32.38
CA LYS A 183 -15.28 -30.17 32.95
C LYS A 183 -14.14 -30.53 31.99
N HIS A 184 -14.41 -30.61 30.68
CA HIS A 184 -13.36 -30.83 29.66
C HIS A 184 -12.37 -29.66 29.54
N PHE A 185 -12.80 -28.41 29.79
CA PHE A 185 -11.89 -27.25 29.84
C PHE A 185 -11.02 -27.29 31.10
N LEU A 186 -11.61 -27.64 32.26
CA LEU A 186 -10.86 -27.79 33.51
C LEU A 186 -9.82 -28.92 33.40
N ARG A 187 -10.22 -30.07 32.85
CA ARG A 187 -9.33 -31.20 32.54
C ARG A 187 -8.16 -30.79 31.61
N PHE A 188 -8.43 -29.99 30.58
CA PHE A 188 -7.39 -29.43 29.72
C PHE A 188 -6.43 -28.51 30.49
N GLN A 189 -6.94 -27.68 31.41
CA GLN A 189 -6.08 -26.81 32.22
C GLN A 189 -5.22 -27.60 33.22
N ILE A 190 -5.74 -28.69 33.80
CA ILE A 190 -5.01 -29.62 34.67
C ILE A 190 -3.91 -30.35 33.88
N ALA A 191 -4.23 -30.93 32.72
CA ALA A 191 -3.26 -31.56 31.83
C ALA A 191 -2.12 -30.58 31.45
N HIS A 192 -2.48 -29.34 31.13
CA HIS A 192 -1.54 -28.27 30.83
C HIS A 192 -0.76 -27.76 32.07
N CYS A 193 -1.20 -28.04 33.30
CA CYS A 193 -0.38 -27.80 34.49
C CYS A 193 0.63 -28.93 34.73
N PHE A 194 0.27 -30.20 34.50
CA PHE A 194 1.26 -31.30 34.52
C PHE A 194 2.33 -31.15 33.43
N ASP A 195 1.93 -30.64 32.26
CA ASP A 195 2.80 -30.28 31.13
C ASP A 195 3.87 -29.24 31.53
N ILE A 196 3.45 -28.12 32.14
CA ILE A 196 4.37 -27.09 32.65
C ILE A 196 5.22 -27.61 33.82
N ALA A 197 4.65 -28.42 34.73
CA ALA A 197 5.38 -29.05 35.84
C ALA A 197 6.38 -30.15 35.40
N GLY A 198 6.44 -30.48 34.11
CA GLY A 198 7.34 -31.50 33.58
C GLY A 198 6.91 -32.96 33.84
N ASP A 199 5.74 -33.21 34.43
CA ASP A 199 5.14 -34.55 34.52
C ASP A 199 4.45 -34.93 33.21
N VAL A 200 5.28 -35.10 32.19
CA VAL A 200 4.88 -35.37 30.81
C VAL A 200 4.03 -36.65 30.70
N ARG A 201 4.22 -37.63 31.59
CA ARG A 201 3.43 -38.88 31.57
C ARG A 201 1.97 -38.59 31.89
N LYS A 202 1.68 -37.92 33.01
CA LYS A 202 0.30 -37.53 33.36
C LYS A 202 -0.30 -36.54 32.36
N ALA A 203 0.49 -35.60 31.85
CA ALA A 203 0.04 -34.64 30.85
C ALA A 203 -0.46 -35.33 29.56
N VAL A 204 0.33 -36.24 29.00
CA VAL A 204 -0.03 -37.00 27.79
C VAL A 204 -1.23 -37.91 28.04
N GLU A 205 -1.32 -38.53 29.22
CA GLU A 205 -2.45 -39.38 29.60
C GLU A 205 -3.78 -38.59 29.62
N GLU A 206 -3.80 -37.44 30.30
CA GLU A 206 -5.01 -36.60 30.38
C GLU A 206 -5.37 -35.92 29.05
N TYR A 207 -4.39 -35.52 28.24
CA TYR A 207 -4.64 -35.05 26.87
C TYR A 207 -5.19 -36.14 25.95
N ARG A 208 -4.81 -37.42 26.14
CA ARG A 208 -5.37 -38.54 25.38
C ARG A 208 -6.81 -38.84 25.79
N LYS A 209 -7.09 -38.91 27.11
CA LYS A 209 -8.47 -39.07 27.61
C LYS A 209 -9.41 -38.00 27.06
N LEU A 210 -8.95 -36.76 26.92
CA LEU A 210 -9.70 -35.68 26.24
C LEU A 210 -9.95 -35.94 24.75
N ILE A 211 -9.00 -36.53 24.01
CA ILE A 211 -9.20 -36.91 22.61
C ILE A 211 -10.23 -38.05 22.52
N ASP A 212 -10.13 -39.06 23.40
CA ASP A 212 -11.05 -40.19 23.43
C ASP A 212 -12.48 -39.71 23.79
N GLU A 213 -12.63 -38.86 24.80
CA GLU A 213 -13.89 -38.18 25.15
C GLU A 213 -14.45 -37.36 23.97
N SER A 214 -13.59 -36.73 23.17
CA SER A 214 -14.03 -35.92 22.02
C SER A 214 -14.68 -36.71 20.89
N THR A 215 -14.50 -38.05 20.86
CA THR A 215 -15.21 -38.94 19.93
C THR A 215 -16.68 -39.15 20.32
N VAL A 216 -17.02 -38.96 21.60
CA VAL A 216 -18.37 -39.11 22.17
C VAL A 216 -19.04 -37.74 22.36
N VAL A 217 -18.28 -36.73 22.82
CA VAL A 217 -18.76 -35.38 23.12
C VAL A 217 -18.11 -34.38 22.17
N LYS A 218 -18.91 -33.71 21.34
CA LYS A 218 -18.41 -32.78 20.32
C LYS A 218 -17.77 -31.52 20.94
N PHE A 219 -16.44 -31.51 21.04
CA PHE A 219 -15.66 -30.37 21.49
C PHE A 219 -15.55 -29.26 20.43
N SER A 220 -15.11 -28.07 20.84
CA SER A 220 -14.81 -26.98 19.89
C SER A 220 -13.48 -27.19 19.17
N ASN A 221 -13.40 -26.80 17.89
CA ASN A 221 -12.19 -26.93 17.09
C ASN A 221 -10.98 -26.22 17.72
N HIS A 222 -11.18 -25.08 18.40
CA HIS A 222 -10.13 -24.35 19.12
C HIS A 222 -9.56 -25.16 20.30
N LEU A 223 -10.41 -25.88 21.06
CA LEU A 223 -9.94 -26.74 22.15
C LEU A 223 -9.16 -27.95 21.61
N LEU A 224 -9.67 -28.58 20.55
CA LEU A 224 -8.99 -29.71 19.91
C LEU A 224 -7.65 -29.29 19.28
N ALA A 225 -7.59 -28.16 18.57
CA ALA A 225 -6.35 -27.60 18.05
C ALA A 225 -5.33 -27.30 19.17
N ALA A 226 -5.77 -26.80 20.32
CA ALA A 226 -4.91 -26.58 21.48
C ALA A 226 -4.36 -27.90 22.08
N ILE A 227 -5.20 -28.94 22.20
CA ILE A 227 -4.78 -30.28 22.66
C ILE A 227 -3.75 -30.89 21.71
N TYR A 228 -4.04 -30.91 20.40
CA TYR A 228 -3.12 -31.42 19.39
C TYR A 228 -1.81 -30.63 19.34
N SER A 229 -1.87 -29.30 19.56
CA SER A 229 -0.67 -28.45 19.64
C SER A 229 0.21 -28.76 20.85
N ARG A 230 -0.37 -28.97 22.04
CA ARG A 230 0.39 -29.36 23.24
C ARG A 230 0.97 -30.76 23.13
N LEU A 231 0.23 -31.73 22.57
CA LEU A 231 0.77 -33.06 22.28
C LEU A 231 1.91 -33.04 21.25
N GLY A 232 1.79 -32.21 20.21
CA GLY A 232 2.86 -31.99 19.23
C GLY A 232 4.12 -31.38 19.86
N TRP A 233 3.94 -30.34 20.69
CA TRP A 233 5.02 -29.74 21.48
C TRP A 233 5.70 -30.74 22.42
N ILE A 234 4.94 -31.55 23.14
CA ILE A 234 5.46 -32.61 24.01
C ILE A 234 6.26 -33.67 23.21
N SER A 235 5.79 -34.05 22.01
CA SER A 235 6.52 -34.99 21.15
C SER A 235 7.86 -34.40 20.67
N LEU A 236 7.90 -33.09 20.38
CA LEU A 236 9.12 -32.36 20.04
C LEU A 236 10.09 -32.28 21.23
N CYS A 237 9.62 -31.92 22.43
CA CYS A 237 10.46 -31.80 23.63
C CYS A 237 10.96 -33.14 24.19
N THR A 238 10.16 -34.21 24.10
CA THR A 238 10.57 -35.53 24.59
C THR A 238 11.56 -36.24 23.68
N ARG A 239 11.70 -35.80 22.42
CA ARG A 239 12.63 -36.34 21.41
C ARG A 239 14.02 -36.63 21.98
N GLU A 240 14.60 -35.68 22.70
CA GLU A 240 16.01 -35.75 23.13
C GLU A 240 16.27 -36.77 24.26
N ARG A 241 15.19 -37.31 24.86
CA ARG A 241 15.24 -38.41 25.84
C ARG A 241 15.14 -39.80 25.19
N GLU A 242 14.84 -39.88 23.90
CA GLU A 242 14.69 -41.14 23.15
C GLU A 242 16.03 -41.56 22.48
N PRO A 243 16.25 -42.86 22.22
CA PRO A 243 17.40 -43.33 21.43
C PRO A 243 17.42 -42.68 20.03
N LYS A 244 18.62 -42.35 19.51
CA LYS A 244 18.82 -41.58 18.24
C LYS A 244 17.93 -42.04 17.08
N GLU A 245 17.78 -43.35 16.90
CA GLU A 245 16.95 -43.98 15.87
C GLU A 245 15.48 -43.53 15.93
N HIS A 246 14.93 -43.39 17.14
CA HIS A 246 13.53 -43.06 17.40
C HIS A 246 13.27 -41.54 17.38
N GLN A 247 14.32 -40.71 17.49
CA GLN A 247 14.19 -39.24 17.51
C GLN A 247 13.57 -38.68 16.22
N TYR A 248 13.92 -39.26 15.06
CA TYR A 248 13.33 -38.85 13.77
C TYR A 248 11.88 -39.31 13.62
N GLN A 249 11.49 -40.41 14.28
CA GLN A 249 10.09 -40.86 14.31
C GLN A 249 9.23 -39.94 15.19
N LYS A 250 9.72 -39.53 16.37
CA LYS A 250 9.08 -38.50 17.22
C LYS A 250 8.85 -37.17 16.50
N LEU A 251 9.77 -36.75 15.62
CA LEU A 251 9.59 -35.57 14.77
C LEU A 251 8.44 -35.73 13.76
N LYS A 252 8.32 -36.89 13.10
CA LYS A 252 7.19 -37.17 12.19
C LYS A 252 5.86 -37.27 12.93
N ASP A 253 5.85 -37.79 14.14
CA ASP A 253 4.62 -37.89 14.94
C ASP A 253 4.22 -36.54 15.54
N ALA A 254 5.18 -35.67 15.88
CA ALA A 254 4.93 -34.26 16.18
C ALA A 254 4.31 -33.52 14.98
N GLU A 255 4.86 -33.69 13.77
CA GLU A 255 4.33 -33.08 12.55
C GLU A 255 2.87 -33.49 12.29
N LYS A 256 2.53 -34.78 12.40
CA LYS A 256 1.13 -35.26 12.23
C LYS A 256 0.17 -34.59 13.20
N LEU A 257 0.55 -34.41 14.47
CA LEU A 257 -0.27 -33.76 15.49
C LEU A 257 -0.44 -32.26 15.20
N LEU A 258 0.63 -31.59 14.78
CA LEU A 258 0.64 -30.16 14.48
C LEU A 258 -0.09 -29.82 13.17
N CYS A 259 -0.02 -30.68 12.15
CA CYS A 259 -0.84 -30.56 10.95
C CYS A 259 -2.33 -30.69 11.27
N LYS A 260 -2.75 -31.66 12.11
CA LYS A 260 -4.13 -31.76 12.59
C LYS A 260 -4.58 -30.52 13.38
N ALA A 261 -3.70 -29.93 14.20
CA ALA A 261 -4.01 -28.68 14.89
C ALA A 261 -4.28 -27.53 13.89
N ARG A 262 -3.44 -27.39 12.85
CA ARG A 262 -3.59 -26.40 11.77
C ARG A 262 -4.83 -26.65 10.90
N GLU A 263 -5.21 -27.90 10.65
CA GLU A 263 -6.46 -28.25 9.96
C GLU A 263 -7.70 -27.83 10.75
N LEU A 264 -7.66 -27.97 12.08
CA LEU A 264 -8.76 -27.59 12.97
C LEU A 264 -8.82 -26.08 13.25
N SER A 265 -7.67 -25.40 13.29
CA SER A 265 -7.56 -23.95 13.45
C SER A 265 -6.37 -23.38 12.67
N PRO A 266 -6.56 -22.94 11.42
CA PRO A 266 -5.49 -22.38 10.60
C PRO A 266 -4.85 -21.11 11.19
N THR A 267 -5.61 -20.37 12.01
CA THR A 267 -5.24 -19.11 12.66
C THR A 267 -4.65 -19.27 14.07
N ASP A 268 -4.40 -20.50 14.54
CA ASP A 268 -3.64 -20.68 15.78
C ASP A 268 -2.15 -20.42 15.52
N SER A 269 -1.70 -19.22 15.92
CA SER A 269 -0.29 -18.81 15.80
C SER A 269 0.68 -19.79 16.47
N LYS A 270 0.27 -20.40 17.60
CA LYS A 270 1.14 -21.31 18.36
C LYS A 270 1.24 -22.68 17.69
N ALA A 271 0.15 -23.19 17.14
CA ALA A 271 0.17 -24.39 16.29
C ALA A 271 1.12 -24.22 15.10
N ASN A 272 1.01 -23.07 14.39
CA ASN A 272 1.86 -22.73 13.26
C ASN A 272 3.34 -22.54 13.67
N CYS A 273 3.62 -21.89 14.81
CA CYS A 273 4.98 -21.71 15.33
C CYS A 273 5.63 -23.05 15.74
N TYR A 274 4.92 -23.93 16.43
CA TYR A 274 5.43 -25.26 16.78
C TYR A 274 5.68 -26.13 15.53
N LEU A 275 4.86 -25.97 14.48
CA LEU A 275 5.06 -26.64 13.20
C LEU A 275 6.31 -26.10 12.47
N GLY A 276 6.53 -24.79 12.51
CA GLY A 276 7.77 -24.17 12.03
C GLY A 276 9.02 -24.69 12.75
N LEU A 277 8.95 -24.83 14.07
CA LEU A 277 10.00 -25.43 14.89
C LEU A 277 10.26 -26.90 14.51
N CYS A 278 9.20 -27.70 14.35
CA CYS A 278 9.28 -29.08 13.90
C CYS A 278 10.00 -29.20 12.54
N TYR A 279 9.65 -28.37 11.55
CA TYR A 279 10.34 -28.35 10.26
C TYR A 279 11.81 -27.87 10.35
N SER A 280 12.13 -26.92 11.23
CA SER A 280 13.51 -26.48 11.44
C SER A 280 14.40 -27.57 12.07
N GLU A 281 13.87 -28.37 13.00
CA GLU A 281 14.60 -29.49 13.58
C GLU A 281 14.65 -30.71 12.65
N GLN A 282 13.62 -30.95 11.81
CA GLN A 282 13.72 -31.93 10.71
C GLN A 282 14.86 -31.56 9.75
N ARG A 283 14.97 -30.28 9.34
CA ARG A 283 16.09 -29.78 8.54
C ARG A 283 17.44 -30.03 9.21
N ARG A 284 17.55 -29.78 10.52
CA ARG A 284 18.78 -29.98 11.30
C ARG A 284 19.22 -31.46 11.31
N GLU A 285 18.30 -32.40 11.48
CA GLU A 285 18.62 -33.84 11.42
C GLU A 285 18.95 -34.33 10.00
N LEU A 286 18.27 -33.80 8.97
CA LEU A 286 18.60 -34.10 7.57
C LEU A 286 19.98 -33.57 7.17
N ALA A 287 20.36 -32.38 7.65
CA ALA A 287 21.68 -31.80 7.44
C ALA A 287 22.80 -32.60 8.12
N LYS A 288 22.58 -33.13 9.34
CA LYS A 288 23.53 -34.03 10.01
C LYS A 288 23.76 -35.31 9.19
N LYS A 289 22.69 -35.99 8.78
CA LYS A 289 22.79 -37.23 7.99
C LYS A 289 23.55 -37.01 6.68
N GLY A 290 23.22 -35.93 5.97
CA GLY A 290 23.95 -35.56 4.75
C GLY A 290 25.43 -35.20 4.95
N ALA A 291 25.87 -34.91 6.19
CA ALA A 291 27.29 -34.72 6.53
C ALA A 291 27.97 -36.02 7.01
N GLU A 292 27.25 -36.89 7.72
CA GLU A 292 27.71 -38.24 8.11
C GLU A 292 27.92 -39.13 6.86
N GLU A 293 27.01 -39.06 5.88
CA GLU A 293 27.12 -39.73 4.57
C GLU A 293 28.32 -39.25 3.73
N GLN A 294 28.83 -38.03 3.96
CA GLN A 294 30.00 -37.47 3.24
C GLN A 294 31.35 -37.96 3.79
N GLN A 295 31.38 -38.67 4.92
CA GLN A 295 32.62 -39.17 5.53
C GLN A 295 32.95 -40.63 5.18
N GLN A 296 32.10 -41.32 4.39
CA GLN A 296 32.36 -42.68 3.93
C GLN A 296 33.02 -42.67 2.52
N PRO A 297 34.23 -43.24 2.33
CA PRO A 297 34.96 -43.09 1.06
C PRO A 297 34.33 -43.74 -0.19
N ASN A 298 33.39 -44.69 -0.04
CA ASN A 298 32.90 -45.56 -1.12
C ASN A 298 31.38 -45.48 -1.33
N ALA A 299 30.88 -44.36 -1.86
CA ALA A 299 29.46 -44.19 -2.21
C ALA A 299 29.22 -43.33 -3.47
N ALA A 300 29.96 -43.60 -4.56
CA ALA A 300 29.88 -42.85 -5.80
C ALA A 300 28.70 -43.27 -6.71
N ASN A 301 27.47 -42.85 -6.41
CA ASN A 301 26.41 -42.65 -7.42
C ASN A 301 25.12 -42.00 -6.89
N GLY A 302 24.59 -41.00 -7.63
CA GLY A 302 23.16 -40.64 -7.75
C GLY A 302 22.37 -40.10 -6.53
N GLN A 303 22.51 -40.68 -5.33
CA GLN A 303 21.54 -40.49 -4.24
C GLN A 303 21.77 -39.22 -3.40
N GLN A 304 23.00 -38.68 -3.39
CA GLN A 304 23.44 -37.58 -2.53
C GLN A 304 22.68 -36.24 -2.70
N GLN A 305 21.85 -36.08 -3.73
CA GLN A 305 21.03 -34.88 -3.91
C GLN A 305 19.77 -34.87 -3.02
N GLN A 306 19.24 -36.03 -2.62
CA GLN A 306 17.96 -36.10 -1.89
C GLN A 306 18.02 -35.54 -0.45
N PRO A 307 19.03 -35.83 0.38
CA PRO A 307 19.08 -35.31 1.76
C PRO A 307 19.09 -33.78 1.82
N ARG A 308 19.86 -33.16 0.91
CA ARG A 308 19.98 -31.69 0.80
C ARG A 308 18.70 -31.05 0.29
N TYR A 309 18.10 -31.60 -0.77
CA TYR A 309 16.80 -31.13 -1.27
C TYR A 309 15.70 -31.19 -0.20
N ASN A 310 15.65 -32.28 0.57
CA ASN A 310 14.69 -32.43 1.67
C ASN A 310 14.96 -31.44 2.83
N ALA A 311 16.23 -31.15 3.14
CA ALA A 311 16.61 -30.16 4.14
C ALA A 311 16.22 -28.72 3.71
N ASP A 312 16.40 -28.37 2.44
CA ASP A 312 16.02 -27.06 1.90
C ASP A 312 14.49 -26.91 1.79
N GLN A 313 13.76 -27.97 1.40
CA GLN A 313 12.29 -28.00 1.45
C GLN A 313 11.76 -27.87 2.89
N ALA A 314 12.43 -28.47 3.87
CA ALA A 314 12.08 -28.30 5.28
C ALA A 314 12.33 -26.86 5.78
N ALA A 315 13.39 -26.18 5.31
CA ALA A 315 13.57 -24.73 5.56
C ALA A 315 12.41 -23.91 5.00
N GLN A 316 11.99 -24.18 3.75
CA GLN A 316 10.88 -23.48 3.13
C GLN A 316 9.55 -23.71 3.87
N ASN A 317 9.28 -24.95 4.28
CA ASN A 317 8.10 -25.29 5.07
C ASN A 317 8.12 -24.59 6.45
N ALA A 318 9.29 -24.55 7.11
CA ALA A 318 9.46 -23.84 8.38
C ALA A 318 9.17 -22.34 8.22
N PHE A 319 9.75 -21.69 7.20
CA PHE A 319 9.54 -20.26 6.94
C PHE A 319 8.05 -19.93 6.66
N VAL A 320 7.36 -20.74 5.86
CA VAL A 320 5.92 -20.57 5.61
C VAL A 320 5.11 -20.71 6.90
N SER A 321 5.41 -21.71 7.74
CA SER A 321 4.72 -21.90 9.03
C SER A 321 5.00 -20.81 10.06
N TYR A 322 6.22 -20.27 10.10
CA TYR A 322 6.50 -19.09 10.93
C TYR A 322 5.81 -17.83 10.42
N ARG A 323 5.71 -17.66 9.10
CA ARG A 323 4.99 -16.53 8.50
C ARG A 323 3.50 -16.56 8.84
N THR A 324 2.82 -17.71 8.69
CA THR A 324 1.41 -17.84 9.09
C THR A 324 1.21 -17.66 10.61
N ALA A 325 2.23 -17.92 11.42
CA ALA A 325 2.21 -17.57 12.85
C ALA A 325 2.27 -16.05 13.10
N ILE A 326 3.18 -15.31 12.44
CA ILE A 326 3.22 -13.84 12.49
C ILE A 326 1.90 -13.24 11.99
N ASP A 327 1.42 -13.69 10.83
CA ASP A 327 0.18 -13.19 10.21
C ASP A 327 -1.07 -13.46 11.09
N SER A 328 -0.94 -14.29 12.15
CA SER A 328 -2.00 -14.60 13.13
C SER A 328 -1.80 -13.95 14.52
N ASP A 329 -0.55 -13.72 14.95
CA ASP A 329 -0.21 -13.00 16.19
C ASP A 329 1.18 -12.35 16.02
N GLU A 330 1.21 -11.06 15.61
CA GLU A 330 2.45 -10.30 15.41
C GLU A 330 3.24 -10.05 16.72
N SER A 331 2.66 -10.37 17.91
CA SER A 331 3.16 -9.96 19.22
C SER A 331 4.02 -10.98 19.97
N ASP A 332 4.03 -12.26 19.59
CA ASP A 332 4.78 -13.30 20.32
C ASP A 332 6.27 -13.32 19.93
N ALA A 333 7.11 -12.82 20.85
CA ALA A 333 8.57 -12.79 20.73
C ALA A 333 9.22 -14.17 20.46
N ASN A 334 8.55 -15.28 20.85
CA ASN A 334 9.06 -16.64 20.58
C ASN A 334 9.10 -16.95 19.08
N ILE A 335 8.18 -16.39 18.28
CA ILE A 335 8.11 -16.63 16.83
C ILE A 335 9.33 -15.97 16.16
N TRP A 336 9.58 -14.69 16.48
CA TRP A 336 10.74 -13.94 16.01
C TRP A 336 12.08 -14.56 16.42
N ARG A 337 12.18 -15.08 17.65
CA ARG A 337 13.34 -15.88 18.09
C ARG A 337 13.52 -17.13 17.24
N SER A 338 12.43 -17.87 16.98
CA SER A 338 12.46 -19.13 16.22
C SER A 338 12.87 -18.91 14.75
N ILE A 339 12.47 -17.77 14.17
CA ILE A 339 12.92 -17.30 12.85
C ILE A 339 14.40 -16.94 12.86
N GLY A 340 14.88 -16.25 13.90
CA GLY A 340 16.31 -15.93 14.06
C GLY A 340 17.19 -17.18 14.10
N VAL A 341 16.76 -18.21 14.84
CA VAL A 341 17.43 -19.53 14.86
C VAL A 341 17.39 -20.19 13.47
N LEU A 342 16.27 -20.12 12.73
CA LEU A 342 16.19 -20.66 11.36
C LEU A 342 17.17 -19.95 10.41
N TYR A 343 17.30 -18.62 10.47
CA TYR A 343 18.26 -17.86 9.68
C TYR A 343 19.72 -18.16 10.07
N GLN A 344 20.00 -18.31 11.37
CA GLN A 344 21.31 -18.75 11.85
C GLN A 344 21.67 -20.14 11.32
N GLN A 345 20.72 -21.08 11.29
CA GLN A 345 20.87 -22.39 10.64
C GLN A 345 20.96 -22.32 9.10
N GLN A 346 20.59 -21.21 8.46
CA GLN A 346 20.78 -20.96 7.03
C GLN A 346 22.10 -20.22 6.73
N ASN A 347 22.93 -19.97 7.75
CA ASN A 347 24.15 -19.17 7.66
C ASN A 347 23.89 -17.73 7.15
N GLN A 348 22.75 -17.15 7.55
CA GLN A 348 22.31 -15.79 7.24
C GLN A 348 22.32 -14.94 8.53
N PRO A 349 23.50 -14.48 9.00
CA PRO A 349 23.64 -13.92 10.34
C PRO A 349 23.08 -12.50 10.48
N ILE A 350 22.95 -11.74 9.38
CA ILE A 350 22.36 -10.40 9.39
C ILE A 350 20.83 -10.49 9.58
N ASP A 351 20.18 -11.42 8.90
CA ASP A 351 18.74 -11.66 9.00
C ASP A 351 18.37 -12.32 10.34
N ALA A 352 19.25 -13.21 10.85
CA ALA A 352 19.17 -13.72 12.21
C ALA A 352 19.24 -12.61 13.26
N LEU A 353 20.20 -11.67 13.12
CA LEU A 353 20.34 -10.52 14.01
C LEU A 353 19.08 -9.63 14.01
N GLN A 354 18.49 -9.36 12.84
CA GLN A 354 17.24 -8.60 12.74
C GLN A 354 16.08 -9.32 13.46
N ALA A 355 15.91 -10.62 13.24
CA ALA A 355 14.85 -11.40 13.87
C ALA A 355 15.02 -11.50 15.40
N PHE A 356 16.24 -11.67 15.91
CA PHE A 356 16.52 -11.60 17.35
C PHE A 356 16.30 -10.19 17.93
N ALA A 357 16.62 -9.13 17.18
CA ALA A 357 16.32 -7.76 17.58
C ALA A 357 14.82 -7.49 17.68
N CYS A 358 14.00 -8.02 16.77
CA CYS A 358 12.52 -7.99 16.88
C CYS A 358 12.03 -8.70 18.15
N ALA A 359 12.52 -9.91 18.43
CA ALA A 359 12.12 -10.68 19.61
C ALA A 359 12.43 -9.92 20.92
N VAL A 360 13.60 -9.27 20.99
CA VAL A 360 14.01 -8.42 22.12
C VAL A 360 13.16 -7.14 22.21
N GLN A 361 12.81 -6.49 21.09
CA GLN A 361 11.94 -5.30 21.10
C GLN A 361 10.52 -5.60 21.58
N LEU A 362 9.99 -6.79 21.26
CA LEU A 362 8.69 -7.27 21.75
C LEU A 362 8.72 -7.61 23.24
N ASN A 363 9.80 -8.22 23.73
CA ASN A 363 9.98 -8.55 25.14
C ASN A 363 11.45 -8.43 25.58
N ASP A 364 11.81 -7.30 26.18
CA ASP A 364 13.16 -7.02 26.70
C ASP A 364 13.60 -8.00 27.81
N ARG A 365 12.65 -8.70 28.46
CA ARG A 365 12.91 -9.76 29.46
C ARG A 365 12.95 -11.16 28.85
N HIS A 366 13.02 -11.31 27.52
CA HIS A 366 13.05 -12.62 26.87
C HIS A 366 14.44 -13.28 26.92
N PHE A 367 14.75 -13.95 28.05
CA PHE A 367 16.02 -14.67 28.29
C PHE A 367 16.60 -15.36 27.04
N GLY A 368 15.81 -16.23 26.39
CA GLY A 368 16.28 -17.02 25.25
C GLY A 368 16.66 -16.22 24.00
N ALA A 369 16.10 -15.02 23.80
CA ALA A 369 16.40 -14.19 22.64
C ALA A 369 17.73 -13.44 22.85
N TRP A 370 17.97 -12.95 24.07
CA TRP A 370 19.27 -12.42 24.49
C TRP A 370 20.38 -13.47 24.47
N LEU A 371 20.08 -14.71 24.86
CA LEU A 371 21.01 -15.83 24.81
C LEU A 371 21.44 -16.16 23.38
N ASP A 372 20.48 -16.34 22.46
CA ASP A 372 20.78 -16.70 21.06
C ASP A 372 21.43 -15.55 20.29
N LEU A 373 21.08 -14.30 20.60
CA LEU A 373 21.77 -13.10 20.13
C LEU A 373 23.23 -13.06 20.61
N GLY A 374 23.50 -13.44 21.86
CA GLY A 374 24.85 -13.56 22.40
C GLY A 374 25.65 -14.64 21.67
N HIS A 375 25.07 -15.83 21.44
CA HIS A 375 25.68 -16.89 20.64
C HIS A 375 25.98 -16.44 19.20
N LEU A 376 25.12 -15.60 18.61
CA LEU A 376 25.31 -15.06 17.26
C LEU A 376 26.50 -14.08 17.20
N TYR A 377 26.65 -13.16 18.16
CA TYR A 377 27.83 -12.30 18.23
C TYR A 377 29.10 -13.10 18.57
N GLU A 378 29.03 -14.09 19.47
CA GLU A 378 30.18 -14.91 19.88
C GLU A 378 30.72 -15.74 18.70
N SER A 379 29.85 -16.34 17.87
CA SER A 379 30.28 -17.09 16.69
C SER A 379 30.96 -16.22 15.62
N HIS A 380 30.69 -14.91 15.63
CA HIS A 380 31.35 -13.89 14.79
C HIS A 380 32.54 -13.21 15.50
N ARG A 381 32.95 -13.71 16.68
CA ARG A 381 34.06 -13.21 17.53
C ARG A 381 33.86 -11.80 18.09
N GLN A 382 32.62 -11.30 18.12
CA GLN A 382 32.28 -10.00 18.71
C GLN A 382 31.98 -10.15 20.21
N TYR A 383 33.04 -10.42 20.97
CA TYR A 383 32.94 -10.74 22.39
C TYR A 383 32.40 -9.61 23.28
N ALA A 384 32.57 -8.33 22.89
CA ALA A 384 32.05 -7.20 23.65
C ALA A 384 30.51 -7.09 23.54
N GLU A 385 29.99 -7.24 22.32
CA GLU A 385 28.56 -7.25 22.02
C GLU A 385 27.88 -8.53 22.54
N ALA A 386 28.56 -9.68 22.43
CA ALA A 386 28.11 -10.93 23.03
C ALA A 386 27.97 -10.81 24.57
N LEU A 387 28.95 -10.22 25.25
CA LEU A 387 28.89 -9.98 26.69
C LEU A 387 27.76 -9.00 27.05
N ALA A 388 27.51 -7.96 26.25
CA ALA A 388 26.38 -7.05 26.44
C ALA A 388 25.01 -7.76 26.29
N ALA A 389 24.89 -8.73 25.38
CA ALA A 389 23.70 -9.56 25.24
C ALA A 389 23.56 -10.57 26.40
N TYR A 390 24.62 -11.29 26.75
CA TYR A 390 24.63 -12.26 27.84
C TYR A 390 24.38 -11.65 29.22
N THR A 391 24.91 -10.46 29.51
CA THR A 391 24.63 -9.75 30.78
C THR A 391 23.19 -9.24 30.86
N LYS A 392 22.52 -8.98 29.72
CA LYS A 392 21.07 -8.75 29.69
C LYS A 392 20.27 -10.05 29.85
N ALA A 393 20.72 -11.16 29.27
CA ALA A 393 20.14 -12.49 29.53
C ALA A 393 20.20 -12.82 31.04
N LEU A 394 21.33 -12.61 31.72
CA LEU A 394 21.44 -12.81 33.17
C LEU A 394 20.43 -11.96 33.98
N LYS A 395 20.14 -10.72 33.54
CA LYS A 395 19.15 -9.85 34.20
C LYS A 395 17.70 -10.22 33.90
N ALA A 396 17.46 -11.07 32.90
CA ALA A 396 16.13 -11.47 32.45
C ALA A 396 15.56 -12.71 33.18
N THR A 397 16.36 -13.45 33.95
CA THR A 397 15.94 -14.65 34.69
C THR A 397 16.41 -14.62 36.15
N SER A 398 15.61 -15.17 37.07
CA SER A 398 16.01 -15.37 38.45
C SER A 398 16.99 -16.55 38.62
N GLU A 399 16.95 -17.51 37.69
CA GLU A 399 17.81 -18.69 37.65
C GLU A 399 18.51 -18.76 36.28
N PRO A 400 19.70 -18.15 36.13
CA PRO A 400 20.49 -18.26 34.92
C PRO A 400 21.35 -19.53 34.93
N PRO A 401 21.51 -20.23 33.80
CA PRO A 401 22.37 -21.42 33.71
C PRO A 401 23.82 -21.13 34.14
N GLU A 402 24.39 -22.02 34.95
CA GLU A 402 25.78 -21.90 35.42
C GLU A 402 26.77 -21.86 34.24
N GLN A 403 26.46 -22.59 33.17
CA GLN A 403 27.20 -22.61 31.90
C GLN A 403 27.31 -21.21 31.28
N LEU A 404 26.26 -20.38 31.36
CA LEU A 404 26.26 -19.01 30.87
C LEU A 404 27.14 -18.10 31.74
N ARG A 405 27.05 -18.22 33.08
CA ARG A 405 27.94 -17.51 34.02
C ARG A 405 29.41 -17.87 33.75
N ALA A 406 29.70 -19.16 33.55
CA ALA A 406 31.04 -19.65 33.24
C ALA A 406 31.56 -19.12 31.89
N ARG A 407 30.71 -19.05 30.84
CA ARG A 407 31.13 -18.53 29.53
C ARG A 407 31.39 -17.02 29.56
N ILE A 408 30.58 -16.24 30.29
CA ILE A 408 30.83 -14.80 30.51
C ILE A 408 32.18 -14.61 31.19
N LEU A 409 32.47 -15.33 32.29
CA LEU A 409 33.76 -15.25 32.99
C LEU A 409 34.95 -15.69 32.13
N ALA A 410 34.76 -16.62 31.19
CA ALA A 410 35.79 -16.99 30.21
C ALA A 410 36.04 -15.83 29.23
N ILE A 411 34.99 -15.26 28.65
CA ILE A 411 35.08 -14.11 27.72
C ILE A 411 35.69 -12.89 28.41
N GLU A 412 35.34 -12.59 29.66
CA GLU A 412 35.95 -11.51 30.45
C GLU A 412 37.45 -11.72 30.66
N ARG A 413 37.89 -12.97 30.88
CA ARG A 413 39.32 -13.31 30.98
C ARG A 413 40.03 -13.16 29.63
N GLU A 414 39.46 -13.71 28.56
CA GLU A 414 39.96 -13.58 27.18
C GLU A 414 40.13 -12.08 26.79
N LEU A 415 39.14 -11.24 27.11
CA LEU A 415 39.20 -9.79 26.90
C LEU A 415 40.23 -9.09 27.81
N SER A 416 40.35 -9.50 29.08
CA SER A 416 41.29 -8.87 30.04
C SER A 416 42.76 -9.03 29.61
N GLN A 417 43.13 -10.19 29.05
CA GLN A 417 44.49 -10.46 28.55
C GLN A 417 44.88 -9.56 27.37
N ILE A 418 43.89 -8.98 26.69
CA ILE A 418 44.06 -8.11 25.50
C ILE A 418 43.96 -6.62 25.90
N GLY A 419 43.81 -6.29 27.18
CA GLY A 419 43.64 -4.92 27.68
C GLY A 419 42.19 -4.43 27.66
N GLY A 420 41.23 -5.35 27.69
CA GLY A 420 39.80 -5.07 27.80
C GLY A 420 39.07 -4.86 26.46
N PRO A 421 37.74 -4.71 26.48
CA PRO A 421 36.89 -4.74 25.28
C PRO A 421 37.20 -3.63 24.27
N LYS A 422 37.68 -2.46 24.72
CA LYS A 422 38.09 -1.38 23.80
C LYS A 422 39.33 -1.78 22.99
N ASN A 423 40.39 -2.26 23.66
CA ASN A 423 41.58 -2.75 22.96
C ASN A 423 41.25 -3.94 22.06
N TYR A 424 40.40 -4.87 22.52
CA TYR A 424 39.95 -6.00 21.70
C TYR A 424 39.26 -5.54 20.40
N SER A 425 38.31 -4.60 20.48
CA SER A 425 37.63 -4.06 19.30
C SER A 425 38.58 -3.35 18.33
N LEU A 426 39.59 -2.65 18.84
CA LEU A 426 40.64 -2.01 18.04
C LEU A 426 41.55 -3.05 17.37
N LEU A 427 41.93 -4.11 18.09
CA LEU A 427 42.71 -5.23 17.57
C LEU A 427 41.93 -6.00 16.49
N LEU A 428 40.62 -6.17 16.65
CA LEU A 428 39.74 -6.80 15.65
C LEU A 428 39.63 -5.93 14.39
N GLN A 429 39.54 -4.60 14.52
CA GLN A 429 39.62 -3.68 13.38
C GLN A 429 40.99 -3.76 12.67
N GLN A 430 42.10 -3.75 13.41
CA GLN A 430 43.44 -3.83 12.84
C GLN A 430 43.71 -5.19 12.17
N GLN A 431 43.27 -6.30 12.80
CA GLN A 431 43.33 -7.63 12.18
C GLN A 431 42.47 -7.72 10.92
N ASN A 432 41.27 -7.13 10.89
CA ASN A 432 40.44 -7.12 9.68
C ASN A 432 41.01 -6.20 8.56
N GLN A 433 41.79 -5.17 8.89
CA GLN A 433 42.53 -4.37 7.92
C GLN A 433 43.76 -5.11 7.37
N ALA A 434 44.48 -5.86 8.21
CA ALA A 434 45.67 -6.64 7.83
C ALA A 434 45.29 -7.93 7.06
N ASN A 435 44.39 -8.75 7.61
CA ASN A 435 43.89 -9.98 6.99
C ASN A 435 42.81 -9.68 5.95
N ARG A 436 43.21 -9.08 4.83
CA ARG A 436 42.34 -8.97 3.63
C ARG A 436 41.85 -10.32 3.09
N ARG A 437 42.39 -11.45 3.59
CA ARG A 437 42.07 -12.84 3.19
C ARG A 437 41.26 -13.70 4.21
N SER A 438 40.71 -13.14 5.30
CA SER A 438 39.86 -13.92 6.24
C SER A 438 38.42 -13.40 6.35
N ASP A 439 37.47 -14.31 6.57
CA ASP A 439 36.05 -14.09 6.24
C ASP A 439 35.20 -13.72 7.46
N SER A 440 35.68 -12.74 8.24
CA SER A 440 34.94 -12.16 9.36
C SER A 440 33.86 -11.19 8.84
N ILE A 441 32.60 -11.62 8.89
CA ILE A 441 31.45 -10.69 8.82
C ILE A 441 31.34 -10.00 10.18
N LEU A 442 31.59 -8.69 10.21
CA LEU A 442 31.34 -7.88 11.40
C LEU A 442 29.84 -7.49 11.44
N LEU A 443 29.12 -7.99 12.42
CA LEU A 443 27.71 -7.68 12.65
C LEU A 443 27.55 -6.29 13.29
N PRO A 444 26.53 -5.51 12.91
CA PRO A 444 26.26 -4.23 13.54
C PRO A 444 25.84 -4.42 15.01
N SER A 445 26.14 -3.42 15.85
CA SER A 445 25.65 -3.34 17.23
C SER A 445 24.12 -3.30 17.25
N ILE A 446 23.50 -3.79 18.33
CA ILE A 446 22.03 -3.92 18.43
C ILE A 446 21.29 -2.59 18.20
N GLU A 447 21.87 -1.46 18.64
CA GLU A 447 21.31 -0.12 18.46
C GLU A 447 21.27 0.30 16.97
N ASN A 448 22.26 -0.12 16.18
CA ASN A 448 22.27 0.07 14.73
C ASN A 448 21.36 -0.95 14.03
N ALA A 449 21.28 -2.19 14.54
CA ALA A 449 20.34 -3.20 14.03
C ALA A 449 18.87 -2.75 14.17
N TRP A 450 18.53 -1.99 15.21
CA TRP A 450 17.21 -1.36 15.37
C TRP A 450 16.86 -0.34 14.27
N GLN A 451 17.86 0.28 13.65
CA GLN A 451 17.68 1.26 12.56
C GLN A 451 17.59 0.59 11.19
N LEU A 452 18.17 -0.61 11.04
CA LEU A 452 18.15 -1.39 9.80
C LEU A 452 16.77 -1.96 9.43
N GLY A 453 16.70 -2.67 8.31
CA GLY A 453 15.52 -2.85 7.44
C GLY A 453 14.37 -3.76 7.90
N ILE A 454 13.98 -3.77 9.18
CA ILE A 454 12.65 -4.28 9.56
C ILE A 454 11.60 -3.47 8.77
N PRO A 455 10.60 -4.08 8.10
CA PRO A 455 9.61 -3.32 7.33
C PRO A 455 8.99 -2.22 8.18
N ALA A 456 8.98 -0.97 7.68
CA ALA A 456 8.44 0.17 8.41
C ALA A 456 6.98 -0.07 8.84
N GLN A 457 6.23 -0.82 8.03
CA GLN A 457 4.88 -1.30 8.32
C GLN A 457 4.79 -2.16 9.59
N VAL A 458 5.76 -3.04 9.88
CA VAL A 458 5.79 -3.84 11.11
C VAL A 458 6.16 -2.98 12.31
N ARG A 459 7.17 -2.10 12.19
CA ARG A 459 7.52 -1.15 13.26
C ARG A 459 6.36 -0.20 13.59
N GLN A 460 5.64 0.26 12.56
CA GLN A 460 4.44 1.08 12.70
C GLN A 460 3.29 0.28 13.31
N ARG A 461 2.95 -0.92 12.82
CA ARG A 461 1.92 -1.79 13.43
C ARG A 461 2.21 -2.14 14.89
N LEU A 462 3.46 -2.40 15.26
CA LEU A 462 3.83 -2.69 16.65
C LEU A 462 3.75 -1.44 17.54
N ALA A 463 4.11 -0.26 17.01
CA ALA A 463 3.86 1.01 17.69
C ALA A 463 2.35 1.27 17.82
N ASP A 464 1.57 1.02 16.79
CA ASP A 464 0.12 1.19 16.75
C ASP A 464 -0.59 0.19 17.68
N LEU A 465 -0.18 -1.08 17.75
CA LEU A 465 -0.70 -2.08 18.68
C LEU A 465 -0.42 -1.69 20.15
N LYS A 466 0.78 -1.18 20.41
CA LYS A 466 1.19 -0.63 21.72
C LYS A 466 0.37 0.62 22.06
N ASN A 467 0.18 1.52 21.10
CA ASN A 467 -0.68 2.70 21.23
C ASN A 467 -2.14 2.32 21.42
N HIS A 468 -2.66 1.29 20.73
CA HIS A 468 -4.04 0.81 20.82
C HIS A 468 -4.29 0.13 22.17
N THR A 469 -3.30 -0.56 22.72
CA THR A 469 -3.31 -1.06 24.11
C THR A 469 -3.40 0.10 25.11
N ILE A 470 -2.72 1.23 24.84
CA ILE A 470 -2.77 2.45 25.65
C ILE A 470 -4.08 3.25 25.42
N LEU A 471 -4.66 3.23 24.22
CA LEU A 471 -5.89 3.93 23.86
C LEU A 471 -7.14 3.21 24.38
N ASN A 472 -7.17 1.88 24.34
CA ASN A 472 -8.18 1.07 25.04
C ASN A 472 -8.14 1.33 26.57
N TYR A 473 -6.99 1.76 27.10
CA TYR A 473 -6.82 2.22 28.48
C TYR A 473 -7.28 3.67 28.73
N ARG A 474 -7.53 4.47 27.68
CA ARG A 474 -7.98 5.87 27.75
C ARG A 474 -9.48 6.03 27.49
N GLU A 475 -10.02 5.37 26.47
CA GLU A 475 -11.41 5.59 26.01
C GLU A 475 -12.48 5.16 27.04
N GLY A 476 -12.13 4.29 28.00
CA GLY A 476 -13.01 3.89 29.10
C GLY A 476 -13.21 4.93 30.22
N SER A 477 -12.55 6.10 30.19
CA SER A 477 -12.52 7.02 31.34
C SER A 477 -12.60 8.52 30.99
N SER A 478 -13.73 9.15 31.33
CA SER A 478 -13.97 10.59 31.22
C SER A 478 -13.23 11.46 32.24
N LEU A 479 -12.27 10.91 32.98
CA LEU A 479 -11.43 11.66 33.93
C LEU A 479 -10.48 12.66 33.24
N TRP A 480 -10.20 12.50 31.94
CA TRP A 480 -9.26 13.34 31.19
C TRP A 480 -9.92 14.39 30.29
N SER A 481 -11.26 14.53 30.35
CA SER A 481 -12.04 15.45 29.51
C SER A 481 -12.54 16.71 30.23
N SER A 482 -12.20 16.91 31.51
CA SER A 482 -12.38 18.22 32.17
C SER A 482 -11.15 19.08 31.87
N GLN A 483 -11.34 20.14 31.09
CA GLN A 483 -10.26 21.11 30.82
C GLN A 483 -9.91 21.95 32.05
N GLU A 484 -10.82 22.09 33.01
CA GLU A 484 -10.62 22.88 34.24
C GLU A 484 -9.50 22.28 35.10
N LEU A 485 -9.48 20.96 35.28
CA LEU A 485 -8.42 20.24 36.00
C LEU A 485 -7.07 20.18 35.26
N VAL A 486 -7.03 20.59 33.98
CA VAL A 486 -5.78 20.74 33.22
C VAL A 486 -5.32 22.20 33.24
N ALA A 487 -6.24 23.16 33.15
CA ALA A 487 -5.95 24.60 33.10
C ALA A 487 -5.19 25.10 34.35
N ASP A 488 -5.61 24.69 35.55
CA ASP A 488 -4.94 25.05 36.82
C ASP A 488 -3.50 24.49 36.93
N SER A 489 -3.10 23.56 36.05
CA SER A 489 -1.74 23.01 35.97
C SER A 489 -0.86 23.64 34.89
N MET A 490 -1.39 24.58 34.09
CA MET A 490 -0.75 25.07 32.86
C MET A 490 -0.83 26.59 32.66
N GLN A 491 -0.46 27.38 33.68
CA GLN A 491 -0.17 28.82 33.53
C GLN A 491 1.20 29.19 34.12
N MET A 492 1.71 30.36 33.71
CA MET A 492 3.01 30.99 34.04
C MET A 492 4.25 30.51 33.24
N ASP A 493 4.22 30.89 31.96
CA ASP A 493 5.20 31.80 31.32
C ASP A 493 6.57 31.37 30.72
N SER A 494 6.75 31.89 29.50
CA SER A 494 7.99 32.29 28.79
C SER A 494 8.99 31.22 28.30
N PRO A 495 9.23 31.12 26.97
CA PRO A 495 10.28 30.27 26.41
C PRO A 495 11.63 31.00 26.30
N THR A 496 12.58 30.70 27.18
CA THR A 496 14.00 31.03 26.94
C THR A 496 14.95 30.08 27.68
N THR A 497 16.19 29.98 27.19
CA THR A 497 17.31 29.18 27.72
C THR A 497 17.28 27.67 27.46
N LEU A 498 18.34 27.23 26.76
CA LEU A 498 18.75 25.85 26.52
C LEU A 498 18.63 24.94 27.77
N ASN A 499 18.15 23.70 27.61
CA ASN A 499 18.07 22.73 28.71
C ASN A 499 18.33 21.29 28.26
N ARG A 500 19.31 20.62 28.90
CA ARG A 500 19.77 19.25 28.56
C ARG A 500 18.87 18.12 29.08
N LEU A 501 17.79 18.43 29.79
CA LEU A 501 16.83 17.45 30.32
C LEU A 501 15.56 17.39 29.45
N THR A 502 15.10 16.19 29.12
CA THR A 502 13.84 16.01 28.38
C THR A 502 12.65 16.52 29.20
N PRO A 503 11.49 16.82 28.57
CA PRO A 503 10.29 17.24 29.30
C PRO A 503 9.89 16.23 30.39
N THR A 504 9.94 14.93 30.07
CA THR A 504 9.69 13.84 31.00
C THR A 504 10.68 13.81 32.17
N GLN A 505 11.97 14.03 31.92
CA GLN A 505 12.98 14.07 32.98
C GLN A 505 12.80 15.26 33.93
N ARG A 506 12.43 16.44 33.41
CA ARG A 506 12.08 17.61 34.23
C ARG A 506 10.82 17.34 35.08
N GLN A 507 9.80 16.75 34.48
CA GLN A 507 8.56 16.38 35.16
C GLN A 507 8.80 15.36 36.29
N ILE A 508 9.62 14.31 36.04
CA ILE A 508 10.02 13.33 37.05
C ILE A 508 10.83 13.99 38.18
N LEU A 509 11.83 14.82 37.85
CA LEU A 509 12.62 15.56 38.84
C LEU A 509 11.74 16.43 39.75
N GLN A 510 10.74 17.10 39.18
CA GLN A 510 9.84 17.97 39.93
C GLN A 510 8.88 17.17 40.83
N ILE A 511 8.35 16.05 40.35
CA ILE A 511 7.55 15.11 41.15
C ILE A 511 8.37 14.52 42.32
N LEU A 512 9.61 14.09 42.06
CA LEU A 512 10.48 13.53 43.10
C LEU A 512 10.93 14.58 44.12
N LYS A 513 11.13 15.84 43.72
CA LYS A 513 11.40 16.95 44.65
C LYS A 513 10.22 17.27 45.57
N VAL A 514 9.00 17.28 45.04
CA VAL A 514 7.79 17.56 45.84
C VAL A 514 7.49 16.44 46.85
N ASN A 515 7.81 15.19 46.52
CA ASN A 515 7.59 14.04 47.41
C ASN A 515 8.84 13.63 48.21
N LYS A 516 9.88 14.47 48.28
CA LYS A 516 11.20 14.15 48.87
C LYS A 516 11.12 13.64 50.31
N ASP A 517 10.20 14.20 51.09
CA ASP A 517 9.96 13.84 52.50
C ASP A 517 9.16 12.52 52.68
N GLN A 518 8.71 11.92 51.58
CA GLN A 518 7.99 10.63 51.55
C GLN A 518 8.82 9.51 50.86
N LEU A 519 10.05 9.79 50.44
CA LEU A 519 10.93 8.78 49.83
C LEU A 519 11.68 7.99 50.91
N GLU A 520 11.53 6.66 50.91
CA GLU A 520 12.31 5.79 51.80
C GLU A 520 13.81 5.84 51.46
N GLY A 521 14.64 6.02 52.49
CA GLY A 521 16.09 6.19 52.33
C GLY A 521 16.76 4.98 51.69
N GLY A 522 17.29 5.17 50.47
CA GLY A 522 17.90 4.11 49.66
C GLY A 522 17.04 3.60 48.50
N SER A 523 15.85 4.16 48.29
CA SER A 523 14.98 3.80 47.16
C SER A 523 15.56 4.16 45.79
N LEU A 524 15.03 3.51 44.74
CA LEU A 524 15.40 3.79 43.35
C LEU A 524 15.02 5.23 42.97
N GLU A 525 13.91 5.71 43.51
CA GLU A 525 13.34 7.05 43.39
C GLU A 525 14.26 8.11 44.01
N THR A 526 14.85 7.81 45.18
CA THR A 526 15.86 8.68 45.83
C THR A 526 17.13 8.77 44.99
N THR A 527 17.55 7.66 44.40
CA THR A 527 18.73 7.60 43.51
C THR A 527 18.48 8.37 42.20
N LEU A 528 17.29 8.21 41.62
CA LEU A 528 16.86 8.92 40.41
C LEU A 528 16.69 10.42 40.63
N LEU A 529 16.21 10.83 41.82
CA LEU A 529 16.17 12.24 42.23
C LEU A 529 17.57 12.84 42.22
N TYR A 530 18.55 12.15 42.83
CA TYR A 530 19.94 12.61 42.88
C TYR A 530 20.60 12.67 41.48
N GLU A 531 20.40 11.66 40.62
CA GLU A 531 20.88 11.68 39.23
C GLU A 531 20.29 12.83 38.40
N LEU A 532 19.02 13.18 38.63
CA LEU A 532 18.36 14.26 37.91
C LEU A 532 18.71 15.63 38.49
N GLU A 533 18.92 15.75 39.80
CA GLU A 533 19.45 16.95 40.46
C GLU A 533 20.86 17.29 39.92
N GLN A 534 21.76 16.31 39.78
CA GLN A 534 23.10 16.54 39.22
C GLN A 534 23.12 16.93 37.72
N ARG A 535 22.03 16.73 36.99
CA ARG A 535 21.91 17.09 35.56
C ARG A 535 21.28 18.47 35.32
N VAL A 536 20.91 19.19 36.37
CA VAL A 536 20.55 20.61 36.30
C VAL A 536 21.81 21.45 36.54
N PRO A 537 22.20 22.37 35.62
CA PRO A 537 23.32 23.27 35.86
C PRO A 537 23.03 24.18 37.05
N THR A 538 24.02 24.38 37.91
CA THR A 538 23.90 25.36 39.00
C THR A 538 24.07 26.78 38.45
N THR A 539 23.66 27.80 39.21
CA THR A 539 23.57 29.20 38.76
C THR A 539 24.91 29.88 38.44
N ALA A 540 26.03 29.15 38.50
CA ALA A 540 27.33 29.59 37.98
C ALA A 540 27.40 29.54 36.44
N ASP A 541 27.01 28.41 35.83
CA ASP A 541 27.22 28.14 34.39
C ASP A 541 26.47 29.12 33.48
N ALA A 542 25.37 29.69 33.98
CA ALA A 542 24.52 30.65 33.27
C ALA A 542 25.19 32.02 33.00
N ARG A 543 26.39 32.29 33.54
CA ARG A 543 27.09 33.59 33.37
C ARG A 543 28.20 33.61 32.32
N GLU A 544 28.66 32.47 31.81
CA GLU A 544 29.71 32.44 30.77
C GLU A 544 29.14 32.32 29.34
N GLY A 545 28.01 31.63 29.15
CA GLY A 545 27.40 31.46 27.83
C GLY A 545 27.04 32.78 27.12
N ALA A 546 26.73 33.83 27.87
CA ALA A 546 26.29 35.13 27.36
C ALA A 546 27.40 36.01 26.71
N LYS A 547 28.60 35.45 26.42
CA LYS A 547 29.73 36.20 25.84
C LYS A 547 30.19 35.74 24.44
N ASN A 548 29.77 34.57 23.94
CA ASN A 548 30.34 34.00 22.72
C ASN A 548 29.48 34.14 21.46
N ASP A 549 28.16 34.34 21.54
CA ASP A 549 27.28 34.52 20.37
C ASP A 549 27.36 35.92 19.73
N ALA A 550 28.46 36.65 19.96
CA ALA A 550 28.69 38.03 19.50
C ALA A 550 30.00 38.18 18.67
N ARG A 551 30.38 37.12 17.94
CA ARG A 551 31.42 37.06 16.88
C ARG A 551 31.29 35.69 16.20
N ASN A 552 31.30 35.50 14.87
CA ASN A 552 31.36 36.43 13.74
C ASN A 552 30.63 35.81 12.54
N GLY A 553 30.15 36.63 11.61
CA GLY A 553 29.84 36.20 10.25
C GLY A 553 31.06 36.27 9.32
N THR A 554 30.84 35.98 8.03
CA THR A 554 31.72 36.25 6.87
C THR A 554 33.07 35.52 6.75
N THR A 555 33.07 34.47 5.91
CA THR A 555 33.98 34.21 4.77
C THR A 555 35.51 34.33 4.91
N THR A 556 36.24 33.21 4.72
CA THR A 556 37.13 32.92 3.55
C THR A 556 37.98 31.64 3.77
N SER A 557 38.66 31.17 2.73
CA SER A 557 39.58 30.00 2.67
C SER A 557 40.72 30.33 1.68
N PRO A 558 41.78 29.50 1.47
CA PRO A 558 42.27 28.31 2.21
C PRO A 558 43.77 28.43 2.65
N GLY A 559 44.33 27.45 3.40
CA GLY A 559 45.80 27.45 3.63
C GLY A 559 46.43 26.33 4.51
N HIS A 560 47.30 25.54 3.89
CA HIS A 560 48.32 24.59 4.38
C HIS A 560 48.75 24.41 5.87
N ARG A 561 48.74 23.13 6.29
CA ARG A 561 49.84 22.28 6.84
C ARG A 561 50.49 22.53 8.23
N THR A 562 50.94 21.39 8.81
CA THR A 562 51.96 21.18 9.88
C THR A 562 51.66 21.73 11.29
N ALA A 563 52.19 21.20 12.39
CA ALA A 563 52.65 19.83 12.74
C ALA A 563 52.96 19.74 14.26
N ALA A 564 53.05 18.51 14.77
CA ALA A 564 53.77 18.08 15.99
C ALA A 564 53.27 18.47 17.41
N ASP A 565 53.25 17.43 18.25
CA ASP A 565 53.81 17.34 19.61
C ASP A 565 53.15 17.95 20.89
N GLN A 566 52.39 17.05 21.55
CA GLN A 566 52.77 16.31 22.79
C GLN A 566 52.56 16.89 24.21
N THR A 567 52.47 15.92 25.14
CA THR A 567 52.64 15.93 26.61
C THR A 567 51.54 16.48 27.56
N ASP A 568 50.97 15.52 28.31
CA ASP A 568 50.89 15.46 29.78
C ASP A 568 49.85 16.27 30.61
N VAL A 569 48.66 15.66 30.67
CA VAL A 569 47.87 15.34 31.89
C VAL A 569 48.68 15.41 33.21
N PRO A 570 48.24 16.15 34.25
CA PRO A 570 47.36 15.53 35.26
C PRO A 570 46.25 16.40 35.91
N ARG A 571 45.37 15.66 36.62
CA ARG A 571 44.37 16.07 37.63
C ARG A 571 45.05 16.80 38.85
N PRO A 572 44.34 17.47 39.80
CA PRO A 572 42.96 17.19 40.26
C PRO A 572 42.07 18.34 40.83
N LEU A 573 40.86 17.91 41.22
CA LEU A 573 39.94 18.36 42.30
C LEU A 573 40.20 19.63 43.15
N ASN A 574 39.11 20.41 43.27
CA ASN A 574 38.50 21.00 44.48
C ASN A 574 39.17 22.11 45.34
N GLN A 575 38.41 23.23 45.39
CA GLN A 575 37.91 23.94 46.60
C GLN A 575 38.87 24.84 47.42
N ILE A 576 38.62 26.17 47.43
CA ILE A 576 37.82 26.99 48.40
C ILE A 576 38.71 27.59 49.52
N GLU A 577 38.90 28.93 49.56
CA GLU A 577 38.45 29.82 50.67
C GLU A 577 38.79 31.34 50.49
N CYS A 578 37.89 32.18 51.01
CA CYS A 578 38.04 33.49 51.69
C CYS A 578 39.00 34.62 51.20
N ARG A 579 38.39 35.71 50.69
CA ARG A 579 38.35 37.14 51.21
C ARG A 579 39.59 37.78 51.92
N PRO A 580 39.70 39.15 51.98
CA PRO A 580 39.13 40.23 51.14
C PRO A 580 40.07 41.46 50.87
N SER A 581 39.58 42.48 50.14
CA SER A 581 39.60 43.94 50.51
C SER A 581 40.15 44.99 49.51
N SER A 582 39.48 46.16 49.53
CA SER A 582 39.95 47.54 49.24
C SER A 582 40.10 48.11 47.80
N ALA A 583 39.61 49.37 47.69
CA ALA A 583 40.07 50.52 46.87
C ALA A 583 39.64 50.73 45.38
N PHE A 584 38.97 51.88 45.20
CA PHE A 584 38.76 52.72 43.98
C PHE A 584 39.93 53.75 43.83
N PRO A 585 39.93 54.81 42.96
CA PRO A 585 38.94 55.30 41.97
C PRO A 585 39.50 55.76 40.57
N SER A 586 38.63 56.40 39.78
CA SER A 586 38.87 57.56 38.87
C SER A 586 39.15 57.32 37.36
N GLU A 587 38.69 58.15 36.40
CA GLU A 587 37.60 59.17 36.38
C GLU A 587 37.22 59.61 34.92
N ARG A 588 35.96 60.08 34.69
CA ARG A 588 35.52 61.12 33.71
C ARG A 588 35.63 60.85 32.17
N HIS A 589 34.87 61.48 31.24
CA HIS A 589 33.72 62.42 31.30
C HIS A 589 32.88 62.48 29.97
N HIS A 590 31.57 62.80 30.10
CA HIS A 590 30.68 63.56 29.18
C HIS A 590 30.19 63.07 27.78
N SER A 591 29.12 63.73 27.31
CA SER A 591 28.15 63.49 26.20
C SER A 591 27.78 64.87 25.54
N PRO A 592 26.64 65.20 24.83
CA PRO A 592 25.40 64.48 24.40
C PRO A 592 24.77 64.86 23.00
N SER A 593 23.49 64.48 22.73
CA SER A 593 22.45 65.12 21.83
C SER A 593 22.50 64.87 20.28
N THR A 594 21.52 65.13 19.35
CA THR A 594 20.02 65.30 19.20
C THR A 594 19.66 65.43 17.66
N PHE A 595 18.45 65.50 17.04
CA PHE A 595 16.99 65.40 17.38
C PHE A 595 16.06 65.15 16.12
N ALA A 596 14.91 64.48 16.32
CA ALA A 596 13.51 64.68 15.81
C ALA A 596 13.03 64.97 14.33
N SER A 597 12.29 63.99 13.75
CA SER A 597 10.83 64.02 13.31
C SER A 597 10.34 64.73 11.97
N PRO A 598 9.00 64.88 11.61
CA PRO A 598 8.37 64.42 10.32
C PRO A 598 7.47 65.52 9.61
N PRO A 599 6.28 65.36 8.92
CA PRO A 599 5.49 64.22 8.31
C PRO A 599 4.70 64.45 6.94
N LEU A 600 4.01 63.37 6.43
CA LEU A 600 2.69 63.26 5.70
C LEU A 600 2.31 63.84 4.27
N GLN A 601 1.54 63.00 3.51
CA GLN A 601 0.38 63.22 2.58
C GLN A 601 0.41 63.63 1.05
N GLN A 602 -0.11 62.70 0.20
CA GLN A 602 -1.13 62.74 -0.91
C GLN A 602 -1.14 63.65 -2.21
N SER A 603 -1.39 62.97 -3.36
CA SER A 603 -2.33 63.26 -4.50
C SER A 603 -1.98 64.02 -5.84
N HIS A 604 -2.22 63.30 -6.96
CA HIS A 604 -2.80 63.62 -8.31
C HIS A 604 -2.35 64.77 -9.29
N GLU A 605 -1.94 64.32 -10.50
CA GLU A 605 -2.41 64.66 -11.88
C GLU A 605 -1.87 65.78 -12.84
N LEU A 606 -1.86 65.38 -14.14
CA LEU A 606 -2.04 66.11 -15.43
C LEU A 606 -1.02 67.14 -15.98
N THR A 607 -0.38 66.83 -17.13
CA THR A 607 -0.71 67.37 -18.49
C THR A 607 0.21 66.84 -19.63
N LEU A 608 -0.13 67.15 -20.90
CA LEU A 608 0.45 66.70 -22.20
C LEU A 608 0.68 67.93 -23.12
N PRO A 609 1.49 67.93 -24.22
CA PRO A 609 1.02 67.39 -25.54
C PRO A 609 2.05 66.98 -26.66
N SER A 610 1.59 66.14 -27.61
CA SER A 610 1.92 66.08 -29.08
C SER A 610 3.38 65.88 -29.60
N SER A 611 3.71 65.29 -30.77
CA SER A 611 3.07 64.47 -31.85
C SER A 611 4.16 64.15 -32.94
N MET A 612 4.07 63.41 -34.07
CA MET A 612 3.02 62.64 -34.81
C MET A 612 3.66 61.73 -35.93
N MET A 613 2.87 60.82 -36.54
CA MET A 613 2.95 60.25 -37.92
C MET A 613 3.99 59.16 -38.35
N SER A 614 3.59 58.39 -39.37
CA SER A 614 4.28 57.29 -40.11
C SER A 614 4.39 57.62 -41.62
N PRO A 615 5.11 56.85 -42.50
CA PRO A 615 4.40 55.90 -43.39
C PRO A 615 5.19 54.73 -44.09
N LYS A 616 4.43 53.72 -44.56
CA LYS A 616 4.47 52.96 -45.85
C LYS A 616 5.66 52.14 -46.40
N GLU A 617 5.31 51.37 -47.45
CA GLU A 617 6.03 50.34 -48.22
C GLU A 617 6.81 50.91 -49.42
N GLU A 618 7.78 50.15 -49.97
CA GLU A 618 7.99 50.01 -51.43
C GLU A 618 8.91 48.81 -51.80
N THR A 619 8.79 48.34 -53.05
CA THR A 619 9.64 47.39 -53.80
C THR A 619 9.87 48.02 -55.21
N PRO A 620 10.52 47.43 -56.24
CA PRO A 620 11.15 46.09 -56.41
C PRO A 620 12.49 46.10 -57.24
N MET A 621 12.83 44.93 -57.81
CA MET A 621 13.44 44.69 -59.15
C MET A 621 14.97 44.68 -59.41
N ASP A 622 15.33 43.62 -60.15
CA ASP A 622 16.31 43.46 -61.26
C ASP A 622 17.85 43.38 -61.04
N GLY A 623 18.46 42.53 -61.89
CA GLY A 623 19.91 42.25 -61.96
C GLY A 623 20.21 40.76 -62.28
N GLU A 624 20.05 40.36 -63.54
CA GLU A 624 20.16 38.96 -64.02
C GLU A 624 21.58 38.62 -64.59
N GLU A 625 21.66 37.49 -65.32
CA GLU A 625 22.71 37.05 -66.27
C GLU A 625 24.02 36.39 -65.74
N ASP A 626 24.57 35.32 -66.36
CA ASP A 626 23.95 34.17 -67.03
C ASP A 626 24.97 33.02 -67.34
N GLU A 627 24.57 32.05 -68.18
CA GLU A 627 25.33 30.93 -68.80
C GLU A 627 25.62 29.74 -67.86
N GLU A 628 24.89 28.61 -67.88
CA GLU A 628 24.51 27.67 -68.97
C GLU A 628 25.62 26.72 -69.46
N ASN A 629 25.33 25.41 -69.38
CA ASN A 629 25.41 24.50 -70.54
C ASN A 629 24.61 23.20 -70.28
N GLU A 630 24.07 22.63 -71.36
CA GLU A 630 23.24 21.42 -71.37
C GLU A 630 24.11 20.13 -71.51
N GLU A 631 23.66 18.89 -71.74
CA GLU A 631 22.35 18.35 -72.16
C GLU A 631 22.11 16.90 -71.65
N SER A 632 21.21 16.14 -72.28
CA SER A 632 20.54 14.91 -71.77
C SER A 632 20.88 13.67 -72.65
N PRO A 633 20.13 12.51 -72.73
CA PRO A 633 18.94 12.03 -72.00
C PRO A 633 18.89 10.51 -71.57
N SER A 634 17.78 10.17 -70.89
CA SER A 634 16.98 8.92 -71.00
C SER A 634 17.16 7.67 -70.09
N SER A 635 16.18 7.47 -69.18
CA SER A 635 15.54 6.18 -68.78
C SER A 635 16.37 5.11 -67.97
N SER A 636 15.82 4.22 -67.12
CA SER A 636 14.44 3.94 -66.67
C SER A 636 14.39 3.19 -65.30
N HIS A 637 13.26 3.29 -64.58
CA HIS A 637 12.67 2.31 -63.62
C HIS A 637 13.41 1.92 -62.29
N LYS A 638 12.74 1.52 -61.18
CA LYS A 638 11.40 1.83 -60.57
C LYS A 638 11.36 1.31 -59.10
N PHE A 639 10.22 1.52 -58.40
CA PHE A 639 9.90 1.21 -56.98
C PHE A 639 10.46 2.19 -55.92
N HIS A 640 9.76 3.26 -55.53
CA HIS A 640 8.47 3.41 -54.82
C HIS A 640 8.56 3.44 -53.28
N ARG A 641 8.21 4.61 -52.74
CA ARG A 641 8.18 4.99 -51.32
C ARG A 641 6.81 5.66 -51.10
N HIS A 642 6.02 5.25 -50.09
CA HIS A 642 4.66 5.77 -49.93
C HIS A 642 4.65 7.21 -49.40
N HIS A 643 3.83 8.07 -50.02
CA HIS A 643 3.60 9.44 -49.56
C HIS A 643 2.77 9.48 -48.27
N LYS A 644 3.18 10.34 -47.33
CA LYS A 644 2.23 11.13 -46.54
C LYS A 644 1.95 12.41 -47.32
N GLN A 645 0.68 12.78 -47.49
CA GLN A 645 0.32 14.16 -47.82
C GLN A 645 0.21 14.93 -46.50
N GLN A 646 0.97 16.02 -46.38
CA GLN A 646 0.64 17.07 -45.42
C GLN A 646 -0.51 17.88 -46.02
N ILE A 647 -1.54 18.14 -45.22
CA ILE A 647 -2.52 19.17 -45.57
C ILE A 647 -1.82 20.50 -45.26
N GLN A 648 -1.58 21.32 -46.29
CA GLN A 648 -1.13 22.70 -46.09
C GLN A 648 -2.30 23.55 -45.59
N GLU A 649 -1.98 24.55 -44.78
CA GLU A 649 -2.93 25.61 -44.40
C GLU A 649 -3.14 26.54 -45.60
N GLU A 650 -4.10 26.21 -46.46
CA GLU A 650 -4.52 27.11 -47.54
C GLU A 650 -5.14 28.38 -46.94
N LYS A 651 -4.62 29.54 -47.35
CA LYS A 651 -5.18 30.84 -46.96
C LYS A 651 -6.62 30.94 -47.46
N ILE A 652 -7.57 31.11 -46.54
CA ILE A 652 -8.97 31.37 -46.87
C ILE A 652 -9.07 32.76 -47.52
N SER A 653 -9.08 32.81 -48.85
CA SER A 653 -9.56 33.97 -49.59
C SER A 653 -11.09 33.99 -49.54
N SER A 654 -11.67 35.08 -49.05
CA SER A 654 -13.12 35.24 -48.92
C SER A 654 -13.80 35.37 -50.29
N SER A 655 -14.48 34.32 -50.75
CA SER A 655 -15.36 34.35 -51.92
C SER A 655 -16.70 33.70 -51.59
N THR A 656 -17.79 34.40 -51.92
CA THR A 656 -19.21 34.05 -51.63
C THR A 656 -19.57 32.60 -51.94
N SER A 657 -20.16 31.90 -50.97
CA SER A 657 -20.62 30.51 -51.09
C SER A 657 -21.91 30.38 -51.90
N SER A 658 -21.92 29.47 -52.88
CA SER A 658 -23.13 29.03 -53.59
C SER A 658 -24.08 28.24 -52.67
N SER A 659 -25.40 28.42 -52.83
CA SER A 659 -26.45 27.77 -52.02
C SER A 659 -26.50 26.24 -52.13
N SER A 660 -25.73 25.65 -53.04
CA SER A 660 -25.64 24.21 -53.29
C SER A 660 -24.61 23.46 -52.43
N ASP A 661 -23.72 24.15 -51.72
CA ASP A 661 -22.60 23.49 -51.04
C ASP A 661 -22.88 23.10 -49.58
N LEU A 662 -22.22 22.03 -49.15
CA LEU A 662 -22.25 21.52 -47.78
C LEU A 662 -21.43 22.41 -46.83
N PRO A 663 -21.73 22.41 -45.51
CA PRO A 663 -20.88 23.05 -44.51
C PRO A 663 -19.41 22.62 -44.68
N PRO A 664 -18.44 23.54 -44.76
CA PRO A 664 -17.06 23.20 -45.09
C PRO A 664 -16.41 22.32 -44.01
N ASN A 665 -16.79 22.51 -42.74
CA ASN A 665 -16.32 21.70 -41.61
C ASN A 665 -17.46 21.32 -40.66
N PHE A 666 -18.12 20.17 -40.90
CA PHE A 666 -19.02 19.60 -39.89
C PHE A 666 -18.25 19.29 -38.59
N SER A 667 -18.72 19.83 -37.47
CA SER A 667 -18.12 19.70 -36.14
C SER A 667 -19.16 19.32 -35.09
N LEU A 668 -18.83 18.34 -34.25
CA LEU A 668 -19.66 17.94 -33.11
C LEU A 668 -19.60 18.93 -31.93
N LEU A 669 -18.88 20.05 -32.09
CA LEU A 669 -18.81 21.16 -31.14
C LEU A 669 -19.29 22.53 -31.70
N ALA A 670 -19.84 22.58 -32.92
CA ALA A 670 -20.51 23.78 -33.44
C ALA A 670 -21.60 24.30 -32.49
N PRO A 671 -21.68 25.61 -32.19
CA PRO A 671 -22.82 26.21 -31.50
C PRO A 671 -24.14 25.92 -32.23
N VAL A 672 -25.23 25.83 -31.47
CA VAL A 672 -26.58 25.52 -31.98
C VAL A 672 -27.48 26.70 -31.67
N ASN A 673 -28.10 27.27 -32.70
CA ASN A 673 -28.85 28.53 -32.60
C ASN A 673 -30.38 28.31 -32.52
N VAL A 674 -30.84 27.07 -32.73
CA VAL A 674 -32.22 26.62 -32.50
C VAL A 674 -32.42 26.12 -31.06
N PRO A 675 -33.63 26.26 -30.47
CA PRO A 675 -33.88 25.81 -29.11
C PRO A 675 -33.86 24.27 -28.99
N VAL A 676 -33.53 23.75 -27.80
CA VAL A 676 -33.55 22.30 -27.50
C VAL A 676 -34.93 21.64 -27.65
N THR A 677 -36.00 22.44 -27.74
CA THR A 677 -37.38 21.99 -27.96
C THR A 677 -37.77 21.85 -29.44
N VAL A 678 -36.88 22.19 -30.38
CA VAL A 678 -37.12 22.09 -31.83
C VAL A 678 -37.51 20.66 -32.24
N SER A 679 -38.45 20.53 -33.17
CA SER A 679 -38.90 19.25 -33.74
C SER A 679 -38.05 18.81 -34.93
N SER A 680 -38.16 17.54 -35.33
CA SER A 680 -37.53 17.05 -36.56
C SER A 680 -38.12 17.68 -37.83
N GLU A 681 -39.35 18.21 -37.78
CA GLU A 681 -40.01 18.85 -38.92
C GLU A 681 -39.48 20.27 -39.13
N GLU A 682 -39.34 21.05 -38.05
CA GLU A 682 -38.67 22.36 -38.03
C GLU A 682 -37.20 22.25 -38.45
N ILE A 683 -36.50 21.26 -37.86
CA ILE A 683 -35.56 20.34 -38.54
C ILE A 683 -35.38 20.54 -40.06
N PHE A 684 -36.12 19.72 -40.81
CA PHE A 684 -36.05 19.64 -42.26
C PHE A 684 -36.50 20.91 -42.98
N ASP A 685 -37.43 21.69 -42.42
CA ASP A 685 -37.88 22.95 -43.02
C ASP A 685 -36.80 24.03 -43.02
N LEU A 686 -35.93 24.07 -42.01
CA LEU A 686 -34.74 24.92 -42.02
C LEU A 686 -33.70 24.45 -43.06
N CYS A 687 -33.53 23.14 -43.26
CA CYS A 687 -32.71 22.62 -44.36
C CYS A 687 -33.28 22.95 -45.75
N LYS A 688 -34.62 22.85 -45.95
CA LYS A 688 -35.29 23.28 -47.18
C LYS A 688 -35.09 24.78 -47.43
N LYS A 689 -35.12 25.61 -46.38
CA LYS A 689 -34.81 27.05 -46.48
C LYS A 689 -33.36 27.30 -46.91
N ARG A 690 -32.37 26.59 -46.36
CA ARG A 690 -30.96 26.67 -46.79
C ARG A 690 -30.78 26.49 -48.30
N ALA A 691 -31.51 25.55 -48.89
CA ALA A 691 -31.44 25.27 -50.34
C ALA A 691 -32.26 26.24 -51.22
N SER A 692 -33.40 26.73 -50.73
CA SER A 692 -34.35 27.55 -51.52
C SER A 692 -34.24 29.06 -51.31
N LYS A 693 -33.71 29.49 -50.17
CA LYS A 693 -33.61 30.88 -49.70
C LYS A 693 -32.34 31.04 -48.82
N PRO A 694 -31.13 30.99 -49.41
CA PRO A 694 -29.88 31.01 -48.64
C PRO A 694 -29.76 32.25 -47.75
N ASP A 695 -30.12 33.43 -48.26
CA ASP A 695 -29.96 34.70 -47.55
C ASP A 695 -30.86 34.80 -46.29
N GLU A 696 -32.07 34.22 -46.34
CA GLU A 696 -32.94 34.12 -45.15
C GLU A 696 -32.44 33.06 -44.16
N TYR A 697 -31.78 32.00 -44.62
CA TYR A 697 -31.21 30.96 -43.75
C TYR A 697 -29.96 31.45 -43.02
N PHE A 698 -29.02 32.12 -43.69
CA PHE A 698 -27.75 32.55 -43.07
C PHE A 698 -27.90 33.70 -42.06
N LEU A 699 -29.08 34.35 -41.98
CA LEU A 699 -29.45 35.23 -40.87
C LEU A 699 -29.72 34.47 -39.56
N ALA A 700 -30.08 33.19 -39.62
CA ALA A 700 -30.38 32.33 -38.46
C ALA A 700 -30.14 30.83 -38.78
N PRO A 701 -28.88 30.42 -39.04
CA PRO A 701 -28.57 29.02 -39.40
C PRO A 701 -28.77 28.09 -38.20
N ILE A 702 -29.08 26.81 -38.46
CA ILE A 702 -29.40 25.81 -37.40
C ILE A 702 -28.26 25.68 -36.37
N PHE A 703 -27.03 25.70 -36.88
CA PHE A 703 -25.77 25.67 -36.16
C PHE A 703 -24.72 26.45 -36.95
N ASP A 704 -23.64 26.90 -36.31
CA ASP A 704 -22.60 27.65 -36.99
C ASP A 704 -21.81 26.72 -37.94
N GLU A 705 -21.81 27.03 -39.25
CA GLU A 705 -21.19 26.18 -40.26
C GLU A 705 -19.67 26.39 -40.38
N ASP A 706 -19.17 27.56 -39.97
CA ASP A 706 -17.75 27.94 -39.90
C ASP A 706 -17.30 28.15 -38.45
N VAL A 707 -17.00 27.04 -37.77
CA VAL A 707 -16.48 27.03 -36.39
C VAL A 707 -14.95 27.04 -36.39
N PRO A 708 -14.28 27.87 -35.56
CA PRO A 708 -12.85 27.70 -35.31
C PRO A 708 -12.55 26.36 -34.59
N PRO A 709 -11.29 25.89 -34.61
CA PRO A 709 -10.86 24.70 -33.87
C PRO A 709 -11.28 24.75 -32.38
N PRO A 710 -11.65 23.60 -31.77
CA PRO A 710 -12.17 23.58 -30.42
C PRO A 710 -11.14 24.10 -29.43
N ARG A 711 -11.56 25.00 -28.54
CA ARG A 711 -10.68 25.64 -27.57
C ARG A 711 -10.10 24.60 -26.62
N ARG A 712 -8.77 24.40 -26.67
CA ARG A 712 -8.02 23.59 -25.69
C ARG A 712 -8.31 24.11 -24.27
N PRO A 713 -8.42 23.22 -23.25
CA PRO A 713 -8.61 23.66 -21.87
C PRO A 713 -7.43 24.52 -21.41
N VAL A 714 -7.68 25.41 -20.45
CA VAL A 714 -6.68 26.35 -19.92
C VAL A 714 -6.63 26.18 -18.39
N PRO A 715 -5.45 25.96 -17.78
CA PRO A 715 -5.30 25.95 -16.34
C PRO A 715 -5.84 27.23 -15.69
N SER A 716 -6.66 27.07 -14.65
CA SER A 716 -7.44 28.16 -14.05
C SER A 716 -6.74 28.89 -12.89
N GLN A 717 -5.48 28.56 -12.60
CA GLN A 717 -4.81 28.95 -11.35
C GLN A 717 -3.69 29.97 -11.54
N ALA A 718 -3.57 30.88 -10.57
CA ALA A 718 -2.39 31.69 -10.34
C ALA A 718 -1.18 30.81 -9.95
N PRO A 719 0.07 31.32 -10.04
CA PRO A 719 1.28 30.52 -9.84
C PRO A 719 1.28 29.68 -8.55
N VAL A 720 1.30 28.36 -8.72
CA VAL A 720 1.36 27.39 -7.62
C VAL A 720 2.81 27.31 -7.13
N SER A 721 3.05 27.40 -5.81
CA SER A 721 4.41 27.20 -5.27
C SER A 721 4.94 25.83 -5.66
N LYS A 722 6.22 25.74 -6.03
CA LYS A 722 6.82 24.50 -6.57
C LYS A 722 6.72 23.31 -5.61
N ASP A 723 6.73 23.58 -4.31
CA ASP A 723 6.54 22.59 -3.24
C ASP A 723 5.14 21.94 -3.22
N LYS A 724 4.17 22.50 -3.96
CA LYS A 724 2.77 22.05 -4.05
C LYS A 724 2.43 21.40 -5.39
N LEU A 725 3.39 21.25 -6.33
CA LEU A 725 3.16 20.61 -7.62
C LEU A 725 2.98 19.08 -7.49
N LEU A 726 3.58 18.44 -6.47
CA LEU A 726 3.26 17.05 -6.14
C LEU A 726 1.92 17.00 -5.39
N LEU A 727 0.86 16.63 -6.11
CA LEU A 727 -0.49 16.53 -5.57
C LEU A 727 -0.65 15.28 -4.70
N LYS A 728 -1.31 15.43 -3.54
CA LYS A 728 -1.67 14.30 -2.68
C LYS A 728 -2.75 13.47 -3.36
N THR A 729 -2.38 12.25 -3.77
CA THR A 729 -3.30 11.26 -4.35
C THR A 729 -4.49 11.00 -3.42
N PRO A 730 -5.74 11.09 -3.93
CA PRO A 730 -6.92 10.65 -3.20
C PRO A 730 -6.88 9.13 -2.98
N LEU A 731 -6.72 8.73 -1.71
CA LEU A 731 -6.82 7.33 -1.26
C LEU A 731 -8.16 7.13 -0.56
N LEU A 732 -8.96 6.20 -1.05
CA LEU A 732 -10.18 5.72 -0.40
C LEU A 732 -9.96 4.33 0.18
N LEU A 733 -10.48 4.10 1.38
CA LEU A 733 -10.50 2.79 2.04
C LEU A 733 -11.93 2.23 1.95
N VAL A 734 -12.04 0.98 1.50
CA VAL A 734 -13.32 0.25 1.40
C VAL A 734 -13.19 -1.02 2.23
N GLU A 735 -13.82 -1.03 3.40
CA GLU A 735 -13.67 -2.13 4.37
C GLU A 735 -14.75 -3.21 4.17
N ASN A 736 -15.96 -2.81 3.75
CA ASN A 736 -17.08 -3.72 3.63
C ASN A 736 -17.96 -3.46 2.39
N GLN A 737 -18.88 -4.39 2.12
CA GLN A 737 -19.73 -4.39 0.92
C GLN A 737 -20.70 -3.19 0.84
N LYS A 738 -21.06 -2.56 1.97
CA LYS A 738 -21.89 -1.35 2.01
C LYS A 738 -21.08 -0.16 1.48
N ASP A 739 -19.86 0.06 1.95
CA ASP A 739 -19.00 1.14 1.45
C ASP A 739 -18.69 0.93 -0.04
N ALA A 740 -18.46 -0.33 -0.45
CA ALA A 740 -18.25 -0.71 -1.83
C ALA A 740 -19.46 -0.46 -2.76
N SER A 741 -20.65 -0.23 -2.21
CA SER A 741 -21.91 0.07 -2.93
C SER A 741 -22.50 1.45 -2.60
N ALA A 742 -21.74 2.29 -1.88
CA ALA A 742 -22.10 3.66 -1.56
C ALA A 742 -22.16 4.56 -2.81
N ILE A 743 -23.14 5.47 -2.87
CA ILE A 743 -23.26 6.45 -3.97
C ILE A 743 -22.19 7.54 -3.85
N GLU A 744 -21.76 7.81 -2.61
CA GLU A 744 -20.70 8.72 -2.21
C GLU A 744 -19.35 8.31 -2.82
N LEU A 745 -19.06 6.99 -2.88
CA LEU A 745 -17.87 6.43 -3.53
C LEU A 745 -17.86 6.75 -5.03
N GLN A 746 -18.99 6.54 -5.72
CA GLN A 746 -19.15 6.86 -7.14
C GLN A 746 -19.00 8.37 -7.39
N GLN A 747 -19.66 9.22 -6.59
CA GLN A 747 -19.59 10.68 -6.71
C GLN A 747 -18.16 11.20 -6.49
N TYR A 748 -17.43 10.65 -5.51
CA TYR A 748 -16.05 11.04 -5.24
C TYR A 748 -15.11 10.66 -6.41
N CYS A 749 -15.26 9.45 -6.96
CA CYS A 749 -14.51 9.02 -8.16
C CYS A 749 -14.79 9.94 -9.37
N TYR A 750 -16.03 10.40 -9.55
CA TYR A 750 -16.38 11.32 -10.64
C TYR A 750 -15.86 12.76 -10.43
N ALA A 751 -15.50 13.14 -9.20
CA ALA A 751 -15.06 14.49 -8.83
C ALA A 751 -13.54 14.69 -8.83
N GLN A 752 -12.74 13.63 -8.86
CA GLN A 752 -11.27 13.68 -8.81
C GLN A 752 -10.65 13.25 -10.15
N PRO A 753 -9.45 13.72 -10.54
CA PRO A 753 -8.79 13.28 -11.78
C PRO A 753 -8.35 11.80 -11.73
N ILE A 754 -7.85 11.35 -10.58
CA ILE A 754 -7.41 9.97 -10.34
C ILE A 754 -7.62 9.61 -8.86
N VAL A 755 -8.03 8.38 -8.58
CA VAL A 755 -8.30 7.87 -7.22
C VAL A 755 -7.72 6.47 -7.04
N LEU A 756 -7.05 6.23 -5.92
CA LEU A 756 -6.63 4.91 -5.47
C LEU A 756 -7.67 4.37 -4.48
N ILE A 757 -8.27 3.22 -4.77
CA ILE A 757 -9.28 2.57 -3.92
C ILE A 757 -8.69 1.28 -3.36
N HIS A 758 -8.33 1.31 -2.08
CA HIS A 758 -7.83 0.15 -1.34
C HIS A 758 -8.98 -0.67 -0.75
N GLY A 759 -8.81 -1.98 -0.67
CA GLY A 759 -9.77 -2.90 -0.05
C GLY A 759 -11.00 -3.29 -0.87
N LEU A 760 -11.34 -2.55 -1.94
CA LEU A 760 -12.56 -2.78 -2.75
C LEU A 760 -12.70 -4.23 -3.27
N THR A 761 -11.60 -4.85 -3.74
CA THR A 761 -11.59 -6.26 -4.18
C THR A 761 -11.79 -7.25 -3.03
N MET A 762 -11.26 -6.94 -1.85
CA MET A 762 -11.39 -7.76 -0.64
C MET A 762 -12.81 -7.69 -0.05
N ALA A 763 -13.35 -6.48 0.08
CA ALA A 763 -14.71 -6.20 0.56
C ALA A 763 -15.79 -6.89 -0.30
N LEU A 764 -15.55 -6.97 -1.62
CA LEU A 764 -16.42 -7.65 -2.58
C LEU A 764 -16.07 -9.13 -2.82
N LYS A 765 -15.02 -9.65 -2.16
CA LYS A 765 -14.55 -11.05 -2.26
C LYS A 765 -14.34 -11.49 -3.71
N ILE A 766 -13.58 -10.68 -4.47
CA ILE A 766 -13.18 -10.96 -5.84
C ILE A 766 -11.96 -11.89 -5.83
N ASP A 767 -12.04 -13.04 -6.51
CA ASP A 767 -10.95 -14.01 -6.60
C ASP A 767 -9.96 -13.61 -7.69
N LEU A 768 -8.98 -12.81 -7.29
CA LEU A 768 -7.89 -12.37 -8.16
C LEU A 768 -7.02 -13.54 -8.66
N SER A 769 -7.06 -14.73 -8.04
CA SER A 769 -6.29 -15.89 -8.51
C SER A 769 -6.73 -16.39 -9.89
N GLN A 770 -7.97 -16.08 -10.32
CA GLN A 770 -8.48 -16.36 -11.66
C GLN A 770 -7.73 -15.60 -12.77
N PHE A 771 -7.02 -14.53 -12.42
CA PHE A 771 -6.19 -13.71 -13.30
C PHE A 771 -4.68 -13.95 -13.10
N SER A 772 -4.31 -14.94 -12.27
CA SER A 772 -2.91 -15.33 -12.11
C SER A 772 -2.38 -15.94 -13.41
N THR A 773 -1.10 -15.73 -13.72
CA THR A 773 -0.47 -16.26 -14.93
C THR A 773 -0.61 -17.80 -15.02
N LYS A 774 -0.59 -18.49 -13.87
CA LYS A 774 -0.86 -19.94 -13.81
C LYS A 774 -2.25 -20.28 -14.34
N THR A 775 -3.30 -19.64 -13.81
CA THR A 775 -4.68 -19.91 -14.23
C THR A 775 -4.88 -19.55 -15.71
N LEU A 776 -4.33 -18.43 -16.16
CA LEU A 776 -4.42 -17.99 -17.55
C LEU A 776 -3.78 -18.97 -18.54
N ILE A 777 -2.62 -19.57 -18.20
CA ILE A 777 -2.01 -20.65 -18.99
C ILE A 777 -2.91 -21.90 -19.02
N GLN A 778 -3.64 -22.19 -17.94
CA GLN A 778 -4.58 -23.31 -17.88
C GLN A 778 -5.88 -23.03 -18.67
N THR A 779 -6.34 -21.78 -18.71
CA THR A 779 -7.55 -21.37 -19.43
C THR A 779 -7.34 -21.25 -20.93
N ALA A 780 -6.26 -20.60 -21.39
CA ALA A 780 -6.05 -20.28 -22.80
C ALA A 780 -4.55 -20.14 -23.16
N PRO A 781 -3.78 -21.25 -23.17
CA PRO A 781 -2.31 -21.20 -23.30
C PRO A 781 -1.83 -20.57 -24.62
N GLU A 782 -2.49 -20.87 -25.73
CA GLU A 782 -2.13 -20.35 -27.06
C GLU A 782 -2.91 -19.08 -27.46
N HIS A 783 -3.54 -18.40 -26.50
CA HIS A 783 -4.13 -17.08 -26.74
C HIS A 783 -3.01 -16.05 -27.01
N GLU A 784 -3.23 -15.16 -27.98
CA GLU A 784 -2.23 -14.22 -28.50
C GLU A 784 -1.92 -13.09 -27.51
N VAL A 785 -0.65 -12.68 -27.44
CA VAL A 785 -0.15 -11.64 -26.56
C VAL A 785 0.64 -10.63 -27.38
N GLU A 786 0.21 -9.36 -27.40
CA GLU A 786 1.07 -8.28 -27.88
C GLU A 786 2.23 -8.10 -26.89
N VAL A 787 3.46 -8.11 -27.40
CA VAL A 787 4.67 -7.94 -26.61
C VAL A 787 5.39 -6.67 -27.00
N ARG A 788 5.53 -5.74 -26.06
CA ARG A 788 6.41 -4.57 -26.19
C ARG A 788 7.77 -4.89 -25.61
N THR A 789 8.81 -4.77 -26.42
CA THR A 789 10.21 -4.91 -25.98
C THR A 789 10.77 -3.53 -25.64
N GLN A 790 11.30 -3.40 -24.42
CA GLN A 790 11.68 -2.14 -23.77
C GLN A 790 13.03 -2.29 -23.06
N PHE A 791 13.64 -1.19 -22.65
CA PHE A 791 14.80 -1.21 -21.74
C PHE A 791 14.36 -1.02 -20.28
N LYS A 792 14.93 -1.81 -19.35
CA LYS A 792 14.75 -1.59 -17.92
C LYS A 792 15.60 -0.40 -17.47
N MET A 793 14.96 0.71 -17.15
CA MET A 793 15.64 1.92 -16.66
C MET A 793 16.16 1.75 -15.21
N PRO A 794 17.19 2.52 -14.80
CA PRO A 794 17.77 2.41 -13.45
C PRO A 794 16.83 2.84 -12.32
N SER A 795 15.99 3.86 -12.58
CA SER A 795 14.97 4.38 -11.67
C SER A 795 13.61 4.48 -12.38
N TYR A 796 12.54 4.60 -11.59
CA TYR A 796 11.16 4.72 -12.07
C TYR A 796 10.85 6.09 -12.70
N ASP A 797 11.49 7.15 -12.22
CA ASP A 797 11.26 8.56 -12.61
C ASP A 797 12.17 9.04 -13.75
N VAL A 798 13.16 8.25 -14.12
CA VAL A 798 14.14 8.57 -15.16
C VAL A 798 13.86 7.77 -16.44
N ASN A 799 14.07 8.39 -17.61
CA ASN A 799 14.10 7.73 -18.91
C ASN A 799 15.32 8.24 -19.68
N LEU A 800 16.19 7.32 -20.12
CA LEU A 800 17.47 7.62 -20.75
C LEU A 800 17.52 7.14 -22.20
N ASP A 801 18.32 7.80 -23.02
CA ASP A 801 18.60 7.39 -24.39
C ASP A 801 19.77 6.39 -24.49
N GLN A 802 20.38 6.23 -25.67
CA GLN A 802 21.51 5.32 -25.88
C GLN A 802 22.86 5.88 -25.43
N MET A 803 22.96 7.21 -25.27
CA MET A 803 24.17 7.91 -24.80
C MET A 803 24.16 8.07 -23.27
N GLY A 804 22.99 7.91 -22.63
CA GLY A 804 22.79 8.06 -21.20
C GLY A 804 22.10 9.38 -20.82
N GLU A 805 21.66 10.16 -21.80
CA GLU A 805 21.03 11.47 -21.59
C GLU A 805 19.53 11.36 -21.34
N SER A 806 18.97 12.32 -20.61
CA SER A 806 17.54 12.32 -20.26
C SER A 806 16.68 12.61 -21.48
N THR A 807 15.78 11.69 -21.82
CA THR A 807 14.88 11.82 -22.98
C THR A 807 13.44 11.48 -22.60
N TRP A 808 12.48 12.13 -23.26
CA TRP A 808 11.07 11.75 -23.14
C TRP A 808 10.71 10.52 -23.99
N ALA A 809 11.47 10.16 -25.03
CA ALA A 809 11.09 9.10 -25.94
C ALA A 809 11.32 7.68 -25.34
N ILE A 810 10.31 6.80 -25.42
CA ILE A 810 10.43 5.39 -25.00
C ILE A 810 10.66 4.47 -26.21
N ARG A 811 11.77 3.73 -26.22
CA ARG A 811 11.96 2.60 -27.15
C ARG A 811 11.05 1.44 -26.75
N SER A 812 9.96 1.22 -27.49
CA SER A 812 8.88 0.27 -27.17
C SER A 812 8.42 -0.52 -28.42
N SER A 813 9.28 -1.41 -28.91
CA SER A 813 9.04 -2.13 -30.19
C SER A 813 8.03 -3.28 -30.04
N LYS A 814 7.00 -3.31 -30.89
CA LYS A 814 5.96 -4.35 -30.92
C LYS A 814 6.45 -5.66 -31.52
N SER A 815 6.02 -6.76 -30.91
CA SER A 815 6.11 -8.15 -31.38
C SER A 815 4.90 -8.94 -30.84
N TRP A 816 4.81 -10.23 -31.15
CA TRP A 816 3.70 -11.10 -30.74
C TRP A 816 4.18 -12.39 -30.07
N SER A 817 3.37 -12.96 -29.19
CA SER A 817 3.63 -14.21 -28.46
C SER A 817 2.32 -14.90 -28.04
N THR A 818 2.39 -15.92 -27.18
CA THR A 818 1.21 -16.55 -26.55
C THR A 818 1.28 -16.50 -25.03
N ILE A 819 0.14 -16.63 -24.33
CA ILE A 819 0.08 -16.60 -22.85
C ILE A 819 1.04 -17.64 -22.24
N SER A 820 1.12 -18.84 -22.82
CA SER A 820 2.06 -19.91 -22.43
C SER A 820 3.52 -19.44 -22.50
N ARG A 821 3.95 -18.94 -23.67
CA ARG A 821 5.33 -18.49 -23.92
C ARG A 821 5.70 -17.25 -23.09
N TYR A 822 4.77 -16.31 -22.93
CA TYR A 822 5.01 -15.12 -22.12
C TYR A 822 5.06 -15.45 -20.62
N GLY A 823 4.19 -16.34 -20.14
CA GLY A 823 4.20 -16.78 -18.74
C GLY A 823 5.48 -17.56 -18.37
N GLN A 824 6.02 -18.36 -19.30
CA GLN A 824 7.36 -18.95 -19.19
C GLN A 824 8.42 -17.84 -19.02
N TYR A 825 8.44 -16.84 -19.91
CA TYR A 825 9.35 -15.69 -19.81
C TYR A 825 9.20 -14.92 -18.48
N GLN A 826 7.97 -14.69 -18.01
CA GLN A 826 7.70 -13.97 -16.75
C GLN A 826 8.29 -14.74 -15.55
N ALA A 827 8.13 -16.07 -15.52
CA ALA A 827 8.67 -16.95 -14.48
C ALA A 827 10.20 -17.12 -14.58
N GLU A 828 10.76 -17.22 -15.79
CA GLU A 828 12.21 -17.26 -16.01
C GLU A 828 12.89 -15.95 -15.62
N SER A 829 12.28 -14.81 -15.97
CA SER A 829 12.72 -13.47 -15.54
C SER A 829 12.78 -13.35 -14.02
N PHE A 830 11.77 -13.86 -13.31
CA PHE A 830 11.77 -13.92 -11.84
C PHE A 830 12.90 -14.81 -11.30
N ARG A 831 13.03 -16.04 -11.81
CA ARG A 831 14.12 -16.98 -11.41
C ARG A 831 15.52 -16.42 -11.73
N HIS A 832 15.67 -15.67 -12.81
CA HIS A 832 16.93 -15.02 -13.19
C HIS A 832 17.24 -13.82 -12.31
N SER A 833 16.24 -13.04 -11.87
CA SER A 833 16.47 -11.94 -10.93
C SER A 833 16.87 -12.46 -9.55
N LEU A 834 16.23 -13.53 -9.06
CA LEU A 834 16.64 -14.20 -7.82
C LEU A 834 18.07 -14.75 -7.91
N LYS A 835 18.47 -15.29 -9.06
CA LYS A 835 19.87 -15.66 -9.33
C LYS A 835 20.80 -14.45 -9.35
N GLU A 836 20.43 -13.36 -10.03
CA GLU A 836 21.24 -12.13 -10.06
C GLU A 836 21.44 -11.53 -8.66
N GLU A 837 20.43 -11.55 -7.79
CA GLU A 837 20.56 -11.10 -6.41
C GLU A 837 21.40 -12.06 -5.58
N THR A 838 21.24 -13.39 -5.75
CA THR A 838 22.12 -14.38 -5.11
C THR A 838 23.58 -14.23 -5.55
N GLU A 839 23.82 -14.00 -6.84
CA GLU A 839 25.15 -13.80 -7.42
C GLU A 839 25.74 -12.44 -6.99
N LYS A 840 24.92 -11.39 -6.82
CA LYS A 840 25.34 -10.10 -6.24
C LYS A 840 25.66 -10.20 -4.76
N LEU A 841 24.89 -10.93 -3.97
CA LEU A 841 25.19 -11.20 -2.56
C LEU A 841 26.50 -11.99 -2.43
N ARG A 842 26.74 -12.95 -3.35
CA ARG A 842 28.02 -13.65 -3.54
C ARG A 842 29.16 -12.73 -4.00
N GLN A 843 28.92 -11.74 -4.85
CA GLN A 843 29.97 -10.83 -5.34
C GLN A 843 30.28 -9.67 -4.38
N ALA A 844 29.31 -9.25 -3.56
CA ALA A 844 29.51 -8.33 -2.44
C ALA A 844 30.22 -9.00 -1.26
N ASN A 845 29.98 -10.31 -1.05
CA ASN A 845 30.74 -11.16 -0.14
C ASN A 845 31.49 -12.26 -0.91
N PRO A 846 32.51 -11.93 -1.74
CA PRO A 846 33.23 -12.90 -2.57
C PRO A 846 33.96 -13.95 -1.72
N LYS A 847 34.33 -13.52 -0.51
CA LYS A 847 34.81 -14.32 0.62
C LYS A 847 33.90 -15.52 0.95
N LEU A 848 32.57 -15.36 0.90
CA LEU A 848 31.61 -16.41 1.29
C LEU A 848 31.55 -17.60 0.32
N PHE A 849 32.22 -17.52 -0.85
CA PHE A 849 32.13 -18.52 -1.92
C PHE A 849 33.49 -18.99 -2.50
N GLN A 850 34.63 -18.52 -1.98
CA GLN A 850 35.97 -18.96 -2.45
C GLN A 850 36.50 -20.22 -1.74
N GLN A 851 35.69 -21.29 -1.67
CA GLN A 851 36.19 -22.64 -1.37
C GLN A 851 35.46 -23.70 -2.22
N GLN A 852 35.99 -23.97 -3.43
CA GLN A 852 36.15 -25.31 -4.05
C GLN A 852 36.45 -25.21 -5.57
N THR A 853 37.74 -25.18 -5.92
CA THR A 853 38.23 -25.60 -7.26
C THR A 853 39.62 -26.24 -7.09
N PRO A 854 39.76 -27.58 -7.20
CA PRO A 854 41.05 -28.24 -7.16
C PRO A 854 41.74 -28.24 -8.54
N SER A 855 43.05 -28.04 -8.54
CA SER A 855 44.00 -28.41 -9.60
C SER A 855 44.67 -29.76 -9.23
N THR A 856 45.22 -30.59 -10.11
CA THR A 856 45.93 -30.35 -11.38
C THR A 856 45.68 -31.45 -12.45
N SER A 857 46.31 -31.25 -13.62
CA SER A 857 46.49 -32.13 -14.80
C SER A 857 46.61 -33.66 -14.60
N ASP A 858 46.09 -34.45 -15.55
CA ASP A 858 46.92 -35.14 -16.57
C ASP A 858 46.09 -35.82 -17.72
N THR A 859 46.78 -36.58 -18.59
CA THR A 859 46.47 -36.99 -19.99
C THR A 859 45.32 -37.99 -20.28
N PRO A 860 44.89 -38.16 -21.57
CA PRO A 860 43.60 -38.80 -21.94
C PRO A 860 43.67 -40.23 -22.56
N PRO A 861 42.53 -40.94 -22.59
CA PRO A 861 42.05 -41.73 -23.75
C PRO A 861 40.67 -41.21 -24.26
N VAL A 862 40.34 -41.11 -25.57
CA VAL A 862 40.15 -42.11 -26.66
C VAL A 862 38.75 -42.77 -26.66
N ASP A 863 37.93 -42.36 -27.65
CA ASP A 863 36.77 -43.01 -28.31
C ASP A 863 35.54 -43.47 -27.45
N CYS A 864 34.29 -43.52 -27.94
CA CYS A 864 33.77 -43.73 -29.30
C CYS A 864 32.56 -42.84 -29.70
N ALA A 865 32.43 -42.64 -31.01
CA ALA A 865 31.17 -42.54 -31.80
C ALA A 865 30.10 -41.47 -31.49
N SER A 866 30.18 -40.34 -32.21
CA SER A 866 28.98 -39.69 -32.78
C SER A 866 28.55 -40.43 -34.06
N PRO A 867 27.37 -40.12 -34.62
CA PRO A 867 27.43 -39.40 -35.89
C PRO A 867 26.35 -38.31 -36.09
N ALA A 868 26.78 -37.16 -36.60
CA ALA A 868 25.93 -36.21 -37.31
C ALA A 868 26.18 -36.31 -38.83
N PRO A 869 25.18 -36.06 -39.68
CA PRO A 869 25.37 -35.65 -41.07
C PRO A 869 25.31 -34.11 -41.19
N SER A 870 26.02 -33.45 -42.11
CA SER A 870 26.75 -33.99 -43.27
C SER A 870 28.08 -33.27 -43.54
N LYS A 871 29.04 -33.99 -44.14
CA LYS A 871 30.35 -33.47 -44.60
C LYS A 871 30.38 -33.34 -46.12
N LYS A 872 31.12 -32.33 -46.63
CA LYS A 872 32.01 -32.35 -47.82
C LYS A 872 32.60 -30.93 -48.00
N ARG A 873 33.84 -30.69 -48.46
CA ARG A 873 34.82 -31.57 -49.15
C ARG A 873 36.29 -31.05 -49.02
N LYS A 874 37.21 -31.94 -48.61
CA LYS A 874 38.66 -32.04 -48.95
C LYS A 874 39.63 -30.81 -48.88
N THR A 875 40.62 -30.90 -47.97
CA THR A 875 42.11 -30.99 -48.17
C THR A 875 42.80 -30.21 -49.32
N ALA A 876 44.05 -29.68 -49.22
CA ALA A 876 45.19 -30.04 -48.35
C ALA A 876 46.30 -28.94 -48.23
N ALA A 877 47.38 -29.26 -47.50
CA ALA A 877 48.76 -28.69 -47.53
C ALA A 877 48.98 -27.21 -47.09
N SER A 878 49.51 -26.87 -45.91
CA SER A 878 50.84 -27.18 -45.30
C SER A 878 52.01 -26.29 -45.77
N MET A 879 52.67 -25.64 -44.79
CA MET A 879 54.05 -25.06 -44.78
C MET A 879 54.33 -23.62 -45.28
N ALA A 880 55.47 -23.12 -44.78
CA ALA A 880 56.24 -21.92 -45.14
C ALA A 880 55.81 -20.55 -44.56
N ALA A 881 56.66 -20.09 -43.63
CA ALA A 881 56.71 -18.79 -42.98
C ALA A 881 56.74 -17.56 -43.92
N GLY A 882 56.27 -16.43 -43.41
CA GLY A 882 56.46 -15.10 -43.99
C GLY A 882 56.00 -14.00 -43.06
N SER A 883 56.83 -12.99 -42.81
CA SER A 883 56.50 -11.81 -42.00
C SER A 883 55.62 -10.84 -42.78
N GLY A 884 54.49 -10.39 -42.21
CA GLY A 884 53.67 -9.34 -42.82
C GLY A 884 52.38 -8.99 -42.07
N THR A 885 52.38 -7.83 -41.41
CA THR A 885 51.19 -6.96 -41.36
C THR A 885 50.90 -6.47 -42.79
N PRO A 886 49.64 -6.36 -43.26
CA PRO A 886 48.69 -5.44 -42.63
C PRO A 886 47.18 -5.78 -42.69
N THR A 887 46.40 -5.00 -41.94
CA THR A 887 45.00 -4.57 -42.18
C THR A 887 43.97 -5.51 -42.83
N SER A 888 42.90 -5.79 -42.08
CA SER A 888 41.53 -5.60 -42.61
C SER A 888 40.57 -5.13 -41.49
N ARG A 889 39.50 -4.42 -41.84
CA ARG A 889 38.56 -3.81 -40.87
C ARG A 889 37.45 -4.81 -40.48
N GLY A 890 37.49 -5.30 -39.24
CA GLY A 890 36.33 -5.94 -38.60
C GLY A 890 35.44 -4.89 -37.93
N ARG A 891 34.14 -4.85 -38.28
CA ARG A 891 33.18 -3.90 -37.72
C ARG A 891 32.71 -4.38 -36.34
N VAL A 892 32.90 -3.57 -35.30
CA VAL A 892 32.36 -3.83 -33.96
C VAL A 892 30.89 -3.42 -33.94
N GLU A 893 30.01 -4.29 -33.42
CA GLU A 893 28.67 -3.89 -32.99
C GLU A 893 28.71 -3.59 -31.48
N GLU A 894 28.39 -2.34 -31.12
CA GLU A 894 28.40 -1.89 -29.73
C GLU A 894 27.16 -2.40 -28.98
N SER A 895 27.35 -3.03 -27.82
CA SER A 895 26.25 -3.56 -27.02
C SER A 895 25.69 -2.49 -26.08
N SER A 896 24.38 -2.21 -26.22
CA SER A 896 23.65 -1.28 -25.36
C SER A 896 23.76 -1.66 -23.87
N PRO A 897 24.06 -0.72 -22.95
CA PRO A 897 24.29 -1.02 -21.53
C PRO A 897 23.01 -1.42 -20.76
N TYR A 898 21.82 -1.17 -21.31
CA TYR A 898 20.56 -1.40 -20.61
C TYR A 898 19.99 -2.80 -20.83
N LYS A 899 19.55 -3.45 -19.74
CA LYS A 899 18.91 -4.77 -19.76
C LYS A 899 17.56 -4.72 -20.49
N ILE A 900 17.42 -5.51 -21.55
CA ILE A 900 16.18 -5.63 -22.32
C ILE A 900 15.13 -6.42 -21.52
N ILE A 901 13.90 -5.93 -21.53
CA ILE A 901 12.72 -6.56 -20.95
C ILE A 901 11.58 -6.63 -21.97
N LYS A 902 10.64 -7.54 -21.74
CA LYS A 902 9.42 -7.70 -22.53
C LYS A 902 8.21 -7.39 -21.63
N PHE A 903 7.17 -6.80 -22.21
CA PHE A 903 5.92 -6.44 -21.57
C PHE A 903 4.76 -7.03 -22.39
N GLY A 904 4.02 -7.97 -21.81
CA GLY A 904 2.78 -8.51 -22.39
C GLY A 904 1.64 -7.54 -22.11
N THR A 905 1.04 -6.98 -23.15
CA THR A 905 0.10 -5.86 -23.06
C THR A 905 -1.13 -6.10 -23.94
N ASN A 906 -2.23 -5.41 -23.62
CA ASN A 906 -3.45 -5.38 -24.43
C ASN A 906 -4.02 -6.78 -24.80
N ILE A 907 -3.84 -7.77 -23.92
CA ILE A 907 -4.31 -9.15 -24.13
C ILE A 907 -5.84 -9.14 -23.95
N ASP A 908 -6.59 -9.56 -24.96
CA ASP A 908 -8.05 -9.41 -24.97
C ASP A 908 -8.77 -10.56 -24.26
N LEU A 909 -9.59 -10.22 -23.26
CA LEU A 909 -10.44 -11.18 -22.54
C LEU A 909 -11.91 -11.12 -22.99
N SER A 910 -12.23 -10.59 -24.19
CA SER A 910 -13.63 -10.45 -24.64
C SER A 910 -14.34 -11.78 -24.93
N ASP A 911 -13.61 -12.87 -25.15
CA ASP A 911 -14.20 -14.17 -25.45
C ASP A 911 -14.81 -14.78 -24.19
N GLU A 912 -16.10 -14.50 -23.97
CA GLU A 912 -16.89 -15.03 -22.86
C GLU A 912 -16.84 -16.57 -22.76
N ARG A 913 -16.61 -17.30 -23.87
CA ARG A 913 -16.53 -18.77 -23.84
C ARG A 913 -15.22 -19.26 -23.23
N LYS A 914 -14.14 -18.48 -23.36
CA LYS A 914 -12.84 -18.76 -22.73
C LYS A 914 -12.75 -18.19 -21.32
N PHE A 915 -13.22 -16.96 -21.13
CA PHE A 915 -12.95 -16.16 -19.93
C PHE A 915 -14.19 -15.93 -19.04
N TYR A 916 -15.23 -16.78 -19.16
CA TYR A 916 -16.47 -16.70 -18.36
C TYR A 916 -16.22 -16.49 -16.86
N VAL A 917 -15.29 -17.25 -16.28
CA VAL A 917 -14.99 -17.19 -14.83
C VAL A 917 -14.39 -15.83 -14.45
N GLN A 918 -13.41 -15.36 -15.22
CA GLN A 918 -12.78 -14.05 -15.05
C GLN A 918 -13.80 -12.91 -15.18
N LEU A 919 -14.61 -12.89 -16.24
CA LEU A 919 -15.61 -11.84 -16.47
C LEU A 919 -16.71 -11.87 -15.39
N LYS A 920 -17.09 -13.07 -14.90
CA LYS A 920 -18.05 -13.24 -13.80
C LYS A 920 -17.51 -12.67 -12.47
N GLU A 921 -16.22 -12.78 -12.20
CA GLU A 921 -15.60 -12.19 -11.01
C GLU A 921 -15.62 -10.65 -11.06
N LEU A 922 -15.37 -10.04 -12.22
CA LEU A 922 -15.39 -8.58 -12.36
C LEU A 922 -16.82 -7.99 -12.26
N ASN A 923 -17.84 -8.77 -12.61
CA ASN A 923 -19.25 -8.38 -12.40
C ASN A 923 -19.64 -8.17 -10.92
N LYS A 924 -18.80 -8.58 -9.95
CA LYS A 924 -18.97 -8.25 -8.53
C LYS A 924 -18.75 -6.77 -8.19
N LEU A 925 -18.00 -6.03 -9.01
CA LEU A 925 -17.69 -4.61 -8.81
C LEU A 925 -18.95 -3.72 -8.74
N PRO A 926 -18.89 -2.50 -8.17
CA PRO A 926 -20.01 -1.57 -8.20
C PRO A 926 -20.38 -1.15 -9.63
N ALA A 927 -21.64 -0.74 -9.83
CA ALA A 927 -22.21 -0.49 -11.16
C ALA A 927 -21.44 0.56 -11.99
N PHE A 928 -20.79 1.53 -11.34
CA PHE A 928 -19.98 2.56 -12.03
C PHE A 928 -18.63 2.04 -12.56
N CYS A 929 -18.16 0.89 -12.08
CA CYS A 929 -16.93 0.24 -12.54
C CYS A 929 -17.15 -0.88 -13.56
N ARG A 930 -18.40 -1.28 -13.86
CA ARG A 930 -18.67 -2.45 -14.73
C ARG A 930 -18.63 -2.09 -16.22
N LEU A 931 -18.18 -3.04 -17.03
CA LEU A 931 -18.21 -2.99 -18.50
C LEU A 931 -19.65 -2.83 -19.03
N ASN A 932 -20.57 -3.62 -18.50
CA ASN A 932 -22.00 -3.56 -18.83
C ASN A 932 -22.79 -2.98 -17.64
N SER A 933 -23.27 -1.74 -17.79
CA SER A 933 -24.02 -1.02 -16.75
C SER A 933 -24.87 0.10 -17.35
N ALA A 934 -26.06 0.34 -16.79
CA ALA A 934 -26.91 1.47 -17.16
C ALA A 934 -26.27 2.84 -16.84
N SER A 935 -25.26 2.89 -15.98
CA SER A 935 -24.47 4.09 -15.67
C SER A 935 -23.22 4.27 -16.56
N ASN A 936 -23.04 3.42 -17.59
CA ASN A 936 -21.88 3.43 -18.48
C ASN A 936 -22.32 3.68 -19.94
N MET A 937 -21.96 4.84 -20.51
CA MET A 937 -22.23 5.18 -21.91
C MET A 937 -21.74 4.11 -22.91
N LEU A 938 -20.57 3.50 -22.65
CA LEU A 938 -19.95 2.54 -23.57
C LEU A 938 -20.74 1.21 -23.69
N SER A 939 -21.63 0.91 -22.73
CA SER A 939 -22.56 -0.22 -22.80
C SER A 939 -23.66 -0.02 -23.87
N TYR A 940 -23.95 1.23 -24.26
CA TYR A 940 -24.98 1.56 -25.26
C TYR A 940 -24.46 1.58 -26.70
N LEU A 941 -23.15 1.39 -26.90
CA LEU A 941 -22.52 1.45 -28.23
C LEU A 941 -22.99 0.33 -29.18
N GLY A 942 -23.54 -0.77 -28.65
CA GLY A 942 -24.12 -1.86 -29.44
C GLY A 942 -23.14 -2.73 -30.22
N HIS A 943 -21.83 -2.44 -30.13
CA HIS A 943 -20.74 -3.23 -30.72
C HIS A 943 -19.46 -3.15 -29.86
N THR A 944 -18.54 -4.07 -30.11
CA THR A 944 -17.28 -4.20 -29.37
C THR A 944 -16.25 -3.17 -29.79
N VAL A 945 -15.63 -2.51 -28.81
CA VAL A 945 -14.39 -1.73 -28.95
C VAL A 945 -13.38 -2.31 -27.95
N PHE A 946 -12.44 -3.10 -28.48
CA PHE A 946 -11.52 -3.91 -27.69
C PHE A 946 -10.69 -3.08 -26.70
N GLY A 947 -10.69 -3.48 -25.42
CA GLY A 947 -10.06 -2.75 -24.32
C GLY A 947 -10.86 -1.57 -23.77
N MET A 948 -11.85 -1.05 -24.50
CA MET A 948 -12.75 -0.03 -23.98
C MET A 948 -13.96 -0.66 -23.30
N ASN A 949 -14.80 -1.38 -24.05
CA ASN A 949 -15.93 -2.15 -23.49
C ASN A 949 -15.66 -3.67 -23.41
N THR A 950 -14.39 -4.07 -23.53
CA THR A 950 -13.87 -5.41 -23.17
C THR A 950 -12.70 -5.28 -22.21
N VAL A 951 -12.44 -6.33 -21.43
CA VAL A 951 -11.31 -6.35 -20.48
C VAL A 951 -10.02 -6.63 -21.23
N GLN A 952 -9.02 -5.76 -21.06
CA GLN A 952 -7.64 -6.05 -21.43
C GLN A 952 -6.81 -6.47 -20.20
N LEU A 953 -5.94 -7.45 -20.43
CA LEU A 953 -5.00 -8.00 -19.47
C LEU A 953 -3.57 -7.59 -19.83
N TYR A 954 -2.77 -7.38 -18.78
CA TYR A 954 -1.39 -6.95 -18.83
C TYR A 954 -0.54 -7.90 -17.97
N LEU A 955 0.53 -8.46 -18.51
CA LEU A 955 1.45 -9.39 -17.83
C LEU A 955 2.83 -8.72 -17.72
N LYS A 956 3.25 -8.33 -16.51
CA LYS A 956 4.39 -7.44 -16.29
C LYS A 956 5.56 -8.13 -15.58
N VAL A 957 6.76 -7.61 -15.85
CA VAL A 957 8.01 -7.83 -15.08
C VAL A 957 8.51 -6.45 -14.58
N PRO A 958 9.48 -6.37 -13.64
CA PRO A 958 9.99 -5.09 -13.14
C PRO A 958 10.54 -4.19 -14.27
N GLY A 959 9.94 -3.01 -14.43
CA GLY A 959 10.32 -2.01 -15.43
C GLY A 959 9.42 -1.93 -16.66
N CYS A 960 8.40 -2.77 -16.83
CA CYS A 960 7.44 -2.61 -17.94
C CYS A 960 6.70 -1.27 -17.83
N ARG A 961 6.76 -0.45 -18.89
CA ARG A 961 6.14 0.88 -18.95
C ARG A 961 4.95 0.93 -19.90
N THR A 962 3.83 1.46 -19.42
CA THR A 962 2.81 2.09 -20.26
C THR A 962 3.17 3.58 -20.39
N PRO A 963 3.33 4.13 -21.61
CA PRO A 963 3.71 5.53 -21.82
C PRO A 963 2.66 6.52 -21.32
N GLY A 964 3.04 7.80 -21.30
CA GLY A 964 2.10 8.91 -21.18
C GLY A 964 1.06 8.87 -22.29
N HIS A 965 -0.20 8.96 -21.91
CA HIS A 965 -1.33 8.99 -22.83
C HIS A 965 -2.57 9.61 -22.17
N LEU A 966 -3.52 10.02 -23.01
CA LEU A 966 -4.93 10.10 -22.63
C LEU A 966 -5.62 8.79 -22.99
N GLU A 967 -6.65 8.44 -22.23
CA GLU A 967 -7.57 7.37 -22.61
C GLU A 967 -8.30 7.69 -23.93
N ASN A 968 -8.69 6.64 -24.67
CA ASN A 968 -9.34 6.80 -25.96
C ASN A 968 -10.63 7.63 -25.83
N ASN A 969 -10.76 8.67 -26.65
CA ASN A 969 -11.82 9.69 -26.55
C ASN A 969 -12.01 10.25 -25.12
N SER A 970 -10.95 10.33 -24.31
CA SER A 970 -10.97 10.84 -22.93
C SER A 970 -12.00 10.18 -22.00
N PHE A 971 -12.36 8.92 -22.24
CA PHE A 971 -13.21 8.13 -21.34
C PHE A 971 -12.48 7.78 -20.03
N ALA A 972 -13.22 7.63 -18.93
CA ALA A 972 -12.67 7.12 -17.68
C ALA A 972 -12.21 5.65 -17.82
N SER A 973 -11.37 5.19 -16.89
CA SER A 973 -10.70 3.89 -16.93
C SER A 973 -10.59 3.28 -15.54
N VAL A 974 -10.80 1.96 -15.48
CA VAL A 974 -10.71 1.16 -14.25
C VAL A 974 -9.56 0.20 -14.40
N ASN A 975 -8.61 0.22 -13.46
CA ASN A 975 -7.47 -0.71 -13.46
C ASN A 975 -7.39 -1.46 -12.12
N VAL A 976 -7.30 -2.80 -12.17
CA VAL A 976 -7.11 -3.65 -10.99
C VAL A 976 -5.75 -4.33 -11.08
N ASN A 977 -4.89 -4.15 -10.06
CA ASN A 977 -3.65 -4.91 -9.93
C ASN A 977 -3.93 -6.27 -9.28
N ILE A 978 -3.58 -7.35 -9.97
CA ILE A 978 -3.72 -8.74 -9.52
C ILE A 978 -2.59 -9.13 -8.55
N GLY A 979 -1.47 -8.42 -8.59
CA GLY A 979 -0.26 -8.76 -7.86
C GLY A 979 0.56 -9.89 -8.50
N PRO A 980 1.54 -10.46 -7.76
CA PRO A 980 1.94 -10.09 -6.39
C PRO A 980 2.72 -8.77 -6.30
N GLY A 981 3.35 -8.32 -7.38
CA GLY A 981 4.09 -7.05 -7.44
C GLY A 981 3.20 -5.80 -7.49
N GLU A 982 3.82 -4.64 -7.31
CA GLU A 982 3.15 -3.34 -7.31
C GLU A 982 3.38 -2.60 -8.65
N CYS A 983 2.58 -1.55 -8.89
CA CYS A 983 2.76 -0.60 -10.01
C CYS A 983 2.90 0.82 -9.49
N GLU A 984 3.89 1.56 -9.96
CA GLU A 984 4.02 3.00 -9.75
C GLU A 984 3.21 3.74 -10.82
N TRP A 985 2.34 4.64 -10.37
CA TRP A 985 1.44 5.45 -11.19
C TRP A 985 1.79 6.93 -11.09
N PHE A 986 1.64 7.62 -12.23
CA PHE A 986 1.73 9.07 -12.36
C PHE A 986 0.49 9.57 -13.10
N GLY A 987 -0.07 10.70 -12.69
CA GLY A 987 -1.25 11.30 -13.32
C GLY A 987 -1.23 12.82 -13.28
N VAL A 988 -1.79 13.47 -14.31
CA VAL A 988 -1.85 14.94 -14.47
C VAL A 988 -3.29 15.35 -14.77
N PRO A 989 -3.84 16.41 -14.11
CA PRO A 989 -5.20 16.90 -14.37
C PRO A 989 -5.45 17.28 -15.83
N TYR A 990 -6.70 17.16 -16.26
CA TYR A 990 -7.14 17.38 -17.66
C TYR A 990 -6.73 18.75 -18.21
N GLU A 991 -6.75 19.80 -17.38
CA GLU A 991 -6.44 21.17 -17.76
C GLU A 991 -5.01 21.34 -18.32
N TYR A 992 -4.11 20.41 -18.00
CA TYR A 992 -2.69 20.48 -18.35
C TYR A 992 -2.30 19.60 -19.56
N TRP A 993 -3.21 18.79 -20.14
CA TRP A 993 -2.87 18.01 -21.35
C TRP A 993 -2.31 18.87 -22.50
N PRO A 994 -2.76 20.13 -22.75
CA PRO A 994 -2.16 20.99 -23.76
C PRO A 994 -0.72 21.41 -23.47
N VAL A 995 -0.33 21.47 -22.18
CA VAL A 995 1.05 21.78 -21.77
C VAL A 995 1.95 20.58 -22.09
N LEU A 996 1.50 19.36 -21.78
CA LEU A 996 2.22 18.13 -22.14
C LEU A 996 2.27 17.92 -23.66
N GLU A 997 1.23 18.31 -24.40
CA GLU A 997 1.23 18.31 -25.86
C GLU A 997 2.32 19.24 -26.42
N ASN A 998 2.45 20.45 -25.88
CA ASN A 998 3.51 21.39 -26.28
C ASN A 998 4.91 20.83 -25.92
N LEU A 999 5.10 20.28 -24.71
CA LEU A 999 6.37 19.68 -24.29
C LEU A 999 6.78 18.48 -25.18
N CYS A 1000 5.83 17.68 -25.65
CA CYS A 1000 6.08 16.63 -26.63
C CYS A 1000 6.45 17.22 -28.01
N LYS A 1001 5.75 18.26 -28.47
CA LYS A 1001 6.05 18.95 -29.75
C LYS A 1001 7.45 19.58 -29.76
N GLU A 1002 7.88 20.24 -28.67
CA GLU A 1002 9.25 20.74 -28.48
C GLU A 1002 10.32 19.66 -28.66
N ARG A 1003 10.00 18.42 -28.28
CA ARG A 1003 10.91 17.25 -28.30
C ARG A 1003 10.74 16.40 -29.57
N ASN A 1004 9.99 16.90 -30.57
CA ASN A 1004 9.64 16.21 -31.82
C ASN A 1004 8.93 14.85 -31.59
N ILE A 1005 8.02 14.80 -30.60
CA ILE A 1005 7.21 13.62 -30.27
C ILE A 1005 5.73 13.93 -30.57
N ASP A 1006 5.06 13.05 -31.31
CA ASP A 1006 3.60 13.06 -31.47
C ASP A 1006 2.93 12.70 -30.13
N PHE A 1007 2.12 13.61 -29.57
CA PHE A 1007 1.45 13.42 -28.28
C PHE A 1007 0.43 12.26 -28.29
N LEU A 1008 -0.24 12.01 -29.42
CA LEU A 1008 -1.29 10.99 -29.57
C LEU A 1008 -0.75 9.63 -30.03
N ARG A 1009 0.33 9.61 -30.81
CA ARG A 1009 0.90 8.38 -31.42
C ARG A 1009 2.26 7.97 -30.88
N GLY A 1010 2.99 8.88 -30.23
CA GLY A 1010 4.31 8.63 -29.68
C GLY A 1010 4.26 7.85 -28.36
N ALA A 1011 5.32 7.10 -28.07
CA ALA A 1011 5.52 6.52 -26.73
C ALA A 1011 6.46 7.43 -25.94
N TRP A 1012 5.92 8.17 -24.96
CA TRP A 1012 6.67 9.15 -24.18
C TRP A 1012 6.60 8.91 -22.66
N TRP A 1013 7.61 9.38 -21.94
CA TRP A 1013 7.75 9.31 -20.47
C TRP A 1013 8.17 10.70 -19.95
N PRO A 1014 7.27 11.45 -19.30
CA PRO A 1014 7.60 12.77 -18.77
C PRO A 1014 8.70 12.73 -17.70
N SER A 1015 9.66 13.65 -17.81
CA SER A 1015 10.62 13.91 -16.75
C SER A 1015 9.97 14.75 -15.65
N VAL A 1016 10.07 14.31 -14.39
CA VAL A 1016 9.56 15.06 -13.22
C VAL A 1016 10.17 16.47 -13.14
N ALA A 1017 11.45 16.62 -13.55
CA ALA A 1017 12.11 17.91 -13.60
C ALA A 1017 11.48 18.86 -14.62
N ASP A 1018 11.04 18.35 -15.78
CA ASP A 1018 10.35 19.17 -16.80
C ASP A 1018 8.94 19.57 -16.35
N LEU A 1019 8.22 18.69 -15.64
CA LEU A 1019 6.91 19.03 -15.05
C LEU A 1019 7.05 20.18 -14.02
N VAL A 1020 8.04 20.10 -13.12
CA VAL A 1020 8.35 21.12 -12.11
C VAL A 1020 8.95 22.41 -12.71
N LYS A 1021 9.61 22.31 -13.88
CA LYS A 1021 10.06 23.48 -14.65
C LYS A 1021 8.90 24.20 -15.33
N SER A 1022 7.85 23.47 -15.72
CA SER A 1022 6.70 23.96 -16.48
C SER A 1022 5.45 24.21 -15.61
N ASP A 1023 5.62 24.24 -14.28
CA ASP A 1023 4.59 24.43 -13.26
C ASP A 1023 3.36 23.51 -13.42
N VAL A 1024 3.59 22.28 -13.91
CA VAL A 1024 2.56 21.24 -14.07
C VAL A 1024 2.40 20.46 -12.75
N PRO A 1025 1.21 20.47 -12.13
CA PRO A 1025 0.93 19.67 -10.95
C PRO A 1025 0.62 18.22 -11.35
N PHE A 1026 1.12 17.26 -10.57
CA PHE A 1026 1.02 15.83 -10.87
C PHE A 1026 0.82 14.99 -9.61
N TYR A 1027 0.06 13.91 -9.74
CA TYR A 1027 -0.07 12.85 -8.75
C TYR A 1027 1.03 11.81 -8.96
N ARG A 1028 1.47 11.19 -7.86
CA ARG A 1028 2.33 10.01 -7.86
C ARG A 1028 1.94 9.07 -6.73
N PHE A 1029 1.81 7.78 -6.99
CA PHE A 1029 1.46 6.76 -5.98
C PHE A 1029 1.78 5.34 -6.44
N THR A 1030 1.78 4.40 -5.48
CA THR A 1030 2.01 2.97 -5.72
C THR A 1030 0.70 2.19 -5.55
N GLN A 1031 0.28 1.46 -6.59
CA GLN A 1031 -0.88 0.56 -6.61
C GLN A 1031 -0.45 -0.86 -6.21
N LYS A 1032 -1.00 -1.37 -5.11
CA LYS A 1032 -0.69 -2.71 -4.56
C LYS A 1032 -1.58 -3.80 -5.15
N ALA A 1033 -1.24 -5.05 -4.86
CA ALA A 1033 -2.09 -6.19 -5.20
C ALA A 1033 -3.49 -6.04 -4.55
N GLY A 1034 -4.54 -6.11 -5.37
CA GLY A 1034 -5.93 -5.90 -4.96
C GLY A 1034 -6.43 -4.45 -5.04
N ASP A 1035 -5.55 -3.46 -5.27
CA ASP A 1035 -5.97 -2.06 -5.39
C ASP A 1035 -6.62 -1.78 -6.75
N VAL A 1036 -7.72 -1.02 -6.70
CA VAL A 1036 -8.40 -0.51 -7.89
C VAL A 1036 -8.02 0.96 -8.08
N VAL A 1037 -7.47 1.30 -9.23
CA VAL A 1037 -7.26 2.68 -9.66
C VAL A 1037 -8.41 3.10 -10.55
N TRP A 1038 -9.05 4.21 -10.19
CA TRP A 1038 -9.99 4.92 -11.03
C TRP A 1038 -9.26 6.10 -11.67
N VAL A 1039 -9.12 6.07 -12.99
CA VAL A 1039 -8.67 7.22 -13.79
C VAL A 1039 -9.93 7.88 -14.35
N ASN A 1040 -10.19 9.13 -13.99
CA ASN A 1040 -11.36 9.85 -14.49
C ASN A 1040 -11.11 10.36 -15.91
N GLY A 1041 -12.18 10.72 -16.62
CA GLY A 1041 -12.10 11.19 -17.99
C GLY A 1041 -11.12 12.36 -18.13
N GLY A 1042 -10.28 12.32 -19.16
CA GLY A 1042 -9.30 13.38 -19.45
C GLY A 1042 -8.03 13.40 -18.59
N CYS A 1043 -7.87 12.53 -17.57
CA CYS A 1043 -6.62 12.48 -16.80
C CYS A 1043 -5.48 11.86 -17.65
N VAL A 1044 -4.44 12.65 -17.93
CA VAL A 1044 -3.21 12.16 -18.59
C VAL A 1044 -2.45 11.30 -17.58
N HIS A 1045 -1.99 10.11 -17.96
CA HIS A 1045 -1.31 9.22 -17.01
C HIS A 1045 -0.27 8.30 -17.65
N TRP A 1046 0.66 7.79 -16.82
CA TRP A 1046 1.68 6.80 -17.20
C TRP A 1046 2.01 5.87 -16.02
N VAL A 1047 2.46 4.65 -16.33
CA VAL A 1047 2.53 3.55 -15.34
C VAL A 1047 3.77 2.69 -15.54
N GLN A 1048 4.44 2.30 -14.46
CA GLN A 1048 5.55 1.33 -14.47
C GLN A 1048 5.32 0.22 -13.42
N SER A 1049 5.53 -1.04 -13.78
CA SER A 1049 5.62 -2.12 -12.77
C SER A 1049 6.92 -2.04 -11.97
N THR A 1050 6.80 -2.08 -10.63
CA THR A 1050 7.95 -2.23 -9.73
C THR A 1050 8.32 -3.71 -9.54
N GLY A 1051 7.31 -4.60 -9.52
CA GLY A 1051 7.46 -6.04 -9.36
C GLY A 1051 7.04 -6.86 -10.59
N TRP A 1052 6.92 -8.19 -10.40
CA TRP A 1052 6.19 -9.08 -11.31
C TRP A 1052 4.72 -9.06 -10.90
N CYS A 1053 3.85 -8.55 -11.76
CA CYS A 1053 2.42 -8.48 -11.50
C CYS A 1053 1.61 -8.63 -12.78
N ASN A 1054 0.33 -8.91 -12.63
CA ASN A 1054 -0.64 -8.78 -13.71
C ASN A 1054 -1.59 -7.61 -13.39
N ASN A 1055 -2.11 -6.93 -14.39
CA ASN A 1055 -3.22 -5.98 -14.23
C ASN A 1055 -4.34 -6.34 -15.21
N VAL A 1056 -5.58 -6.02 -14.86
CA VAL A 1056 -6.69 -5.92 -15.82
C VAL A 1056 -7.22 -4.50 -15.87
N ALA A 1057 -7.64 -4.04 -17.04
CA ALA A 1057 -8.29 -2.74 -17.21
C ALA A 1057 -9.30 -2.71 -18.35
N TRP A 1058 -10.20 -1.73 -18.28
CA TRP A 1058 -11.20 -1.39 -19.29
C TRP A 1058 -11.68 0.05 -19.08
N ASN A 1059 -12.30 0.65 -20.10
CA ASN A 1059 -12.89 1.98 -19.99
C ASN A 1059 -14.35 1.94 -19.51
N VAL A 1060 -14.79 3.05 -18.94
CA VAL A 1060 -16.20 3.31 -18.62
C VAL A 1060 -16.53 4.77 -18.97
N GLY A 1061 -17.77 5.03 -19.38
CA GLY A 1061 -18.29 6.37 -19.59
C GLY A 1061 -19.29 6.75 -18.50
N PRO A 1062 -18.85 7.36 -17.38
CA PRO A 1062 -19.72 8.01 -16.40
C PRO A 1062 -20.84 8.79 -17.07
N MET A 1063 -22.08 8.52 -16.68
CA MET A 1063 -23.29 9.18 -17.23
C MET A 1063 -23.39 10.64 -16.76
N THR A 1064 -22.45 11.48 -17.20
CA THR A 1064 -22.25 12.86 -16.74
C THR A 1064 -21.97 13.78 -17.93
N ALA A 1065 -22.40 15.04 -17.82
CA ALA A 1065 -22.17 16.05 -18.84
C ALA A 1065 -20.68 16.28 -19.13
N ASN A 1066 -19.84 16.36 -18.09
CA ASN A 1066 -18.42 16.63 -18.25
C ASN A 1066 -17.70 15.48 -18.98
N GLN A 1067 -18.09 14.22 -18.75
CA GLN A 1067 -17.53 13.08 -19.50
C GLN A 1067 -17.89 13.15 -21.00
N LEU A 1068 -19.14 13.50 -21.34
CA LEU A 1068 -19.56 13.65 -22.74
C LEU A 1068 -18.83 14.83 -23.41
N GLU A 1069 -18.69 15.95 -22.71
CA GLU A 1069 -18.00 17.16 -23.16
C GLU A 1069 -16.53 16.91 -23.50
N MET A 1070 -15.80 16.22 -22.60
CA MET A 1070 -14.42 15.79 -22.86
C MET A 1070 -14.32 14.80 -24.02
N ALA A 1071 -15.29 13.89 -24.18
CA ALA A 1071 -15.28 12.91 -25.26
C ALA A 1071 -15.58 13.51 -26.65
N LEU A 1072 -16.48 14.50 -26.72
CA LEU A 1072 -16.74 15.28 -27.92
C LEU A 1072 -15.53 16.16 -28.30
N LEU A 1073 -14.88 16.80 -27.31
CA LEU A 1073 -13.65 17.57 -27.54
C LEU A 1073 -12.51 16.68 -28.03
N ALA A 1074 -12.31 15.51 -27.42
CA ALA A 1074 -11.34 14.53 -27.88
C ALA A 1074 -11.66 14.02 -29.30
N HIS A 1075 -12.92 13.82 -29.66
CA HIS A 1075 -13.32 13.42 -31.01
C HIS A 1075 -12.97 14.49 -32.06
N GLU A 1076 -13.26 15.76 -31.78
CA GLU A 1076 -12.91 16.88 -32.67
C GLU A 1076 -11.39 17.11 -32.75
N TRP A 1077 -10.66 16.96 -31.63
CA TRP A 1077 -9.19 17.06 -31.63
C TRP A 1077 -8.55 15.93 -32.45
N ASN A 1078 -9.04 14.70 -32.29
CA ASN A 1078 -8.62 13.55 -33.09
C ASN A 1078 -8.88 13.77 -34.58
N ARG A 1079 -10.07 14.28 -34.95
CA ARG A 1079 -10.45 14.62 -36.33
C ARG A 1079 -9.48 15.63 -36.95
N LEU A 1080 -9.08 16.68 -36.22
CA LEU A 1080 -8.13 17.69 -36.69
C LEU A 1080 -6.69 17.16 -36.81
N ASN A 1081 -6.30 16.20 -35.98
CA ASN A 1081 -4.97 15.59 -36.00
C ASN A 1081 -4.89 14.33 -36.90
N SER A 1082 -5.91 14.04 -37.71
CA SER A 1082 -6.04 12.82 -38.53
C SER A 1082 -5.78 11.53 -37.74
N TYR A 1083 -6.38 11.44 -36.55
CA TYR A 1083 -6.30 10.31 -35.63
C TYR A 1083 -7.69 9.66 -35.51
N GLN A 1084 -7.78 8.33 -35.62
CA GLN A 1084 -9.07 7.66 -35.46
C GLN A 1084 -9.61 7.79 -34.02
N SER A 1085 -10.81 8.35 -33.88
CA SER A 1085 -11.58 8.16 -32.64
C SER A 1085 -12.11 6.73 -32.60
N LEU A 1086 -11.74 5.95 -31.57
CA LEU A 1086 -12.26 4.59 -31.41
C LEU A 1086 -13.73 4.58 -30.95
N VAL A 1087 -14.18 5.64 -30.28
CA VAL A 1087 -15.59 5.83 -29.91
C VAL A 1087 -16.29 6.67 -30.98
N PRO A 1088 -17.25 6.10 -31.73
CA PRO A 1088 -18.06 6.82 -32.71
C PRO A 1088 -19.11 7.65 -31.96
N MET A 1089 -18.86 8.96 -31.84
CA MET A 1089 -19.60 9.83 -30.93
C MET A 1089 -21.00 10.18 -31.43
N GLN A 1090 -21.23 10.23 -32.75
CA GLN A 1090 -22.57 10.43 -33.28
C GLN A 1090 -23.42 9.18 -33.04
N HIS A 1091 -22.93 8.00 -33.45
CA HIS A 1091 -23.60 6.73 -33.21
C HIS A 1091 -23.88 6.48 -31.72
N LEU A 1092 -22.92 6.80 -30.84
CA LEU A 1092 -23.12 6.72 -29.39
C LEU A 1092 -24.25 7.64 -28.91
N CYS A 1093 -24.26 8.91 -29.30
CA CYS A 1093 -25.27 9.86 -28.86
C CYS A 1093 -26.68 9.53 -29.40
N TRP A 1094 -26.78 8.99 -30.62
CA TRP A 1094 -28.04 8.47 -31.16
C TRP A 1094 -28.53 7.21 -30.41
N ALA A 1095 -27.62 6.30 -30.01
CA ALA A 1095 -27.99 5.15 -29.19
C ALA A 1095 -28.43 5.55 -27.77
N LEU A 1096 -27.72 6.49 -27.13
CA LEU A 1096 -28.11 7.07 -25.85
C LEU A 1096 -29.50 7.72 -25.93
N ALA A 1097 -29.78 8.48 -27.00
CA ALA A 1097 -31.08 9.12 -27.19
C ALA A 1097 -32.25 8.15 -27.39
N ARG A 1098 -31.98 6.95 -27.91
CA ARG A 1098 -32.96 5.87 -28.09
C ARG A 1098 -33.23 5.08 -26.80
N ASP A 1099 -32.16 4.78 -26.06
CA ASP A 1099 -32.18 3.74 -25.01
C ASP A 1099 -32.10 4.30 -23.57
N VAL A 1100 -31.72 5.57 -23.38
CA VAL A 1100 -31.51 6.19 -22.06
C VAL A 1100 -32.49 7.34 -21.82
N ARG A 1101 -32.98 7.43 -20.57
CA ARG A 1101 -33.78 8.56 -20.08
C ARG A 1101 -32.90 9.45 -19.22
N PHE A 1102 -33.05 10.77 -19.37
CA PHE A 1102 -32.21 11.77 -18.70
C PHE A 1102 -33.07 12.67 -17.82
N THR A 1103 -32.61 12.93 -16.61
CA THR A 1103 -33.11 13.97 -15.69
C THR A 1103 -32.07 15.10 -15.54
N ASN A 1104 -30.79 14.83 -15.84
CA ASN A 1104 -29.74 15.85 -15.87
C ASN A 1104 -29.86 16.77 -17.11
N GLN A 1105 -30.28 18.03 -16.89
CA GLN A 1105 -30.46 19.04 -17.94
C GLN A 1105 -29.19 19.30 -18.79
N LYS A 1106 -27.99 19.41 -18.19
CA LYS A 1106 -26.76 19.73 -18.93
C LYS A 1106 -26.42 18.60 -19.91
N LEU A 1107 -26.49 17.35 -19.45
CA LEU A 1107 -26.22 16.17 -20.27
C LEU A 1107 -27.30 15.99 -21.36
N PHE A 1108 -28.58 16.16 -21.02
CA PHE A 1108 -29.68 16.16 -22.00
C PHE A 1108 -29.46 17.20 -23.11
N ASN A 1109 -29.13 18.45 -22.75
CA ASN A 1109 -28.87 19.52 -23.73
C ASN A 1109 -27.70 19.18 -24.64
N GLN A 1110 -26.59 18.66 -24.11
CA GLN A 1110 -25.42 18.26 -24.90
C GLN A 1110 -25.76 17.15 -25.91
N VAL A 1111 -26.52 16.13 -25.49
CA VAL A 1111 -27.00 15.07 -26.39
C VAL A 1111 -27.96 15.67 -27.44
N LYS A 1112 -28.97 16.45 -27.05
CA LYS A 1112 -29.93 17.06 -28.00
C LYS A 1112 -29.22 17.97 -29.02
N HIS A 1113 -28.23 18.76 -28.61
CA HIS A 1113 -27.41 19.57 -29.53
C HIS A 1113 -26.61 18.70 -30.51
N MET A 1114 -26.04 17.57 -30.08
CA MET A 1114 -25.42 16.58 -30.99
C MET A 1114 -26.45 16.09 -32.02
N LEU A 1115 -27.63 15.65 -31.56
CA LEU A 1115 -28.69 15.13 -32.45
C LEU A 1115 -29.16 16.17 -33.47
N ILE A 1116 -29.37 17.44 -33.06
CA ILE A 1116 -29.78 18.54 -33.95
C ILE A 1116 -28.78 18.67 -35.11
N ARG A 1117 -27.49 18.77 -34.80
CA ARG A 1117 -26.42 18.93 -35.80
C ARG A 1117 -26.29 17.70 -36.70
N SER A 1118 -26.34 16.50 -36.12
CA SER A 1118 -26.26 15.24 -36.86
C SER A 1118 -27.46 15.02 -37.80
N LEU A 1119 -28.69 15.31 -37.34
CA LEU A 1119 -29.91 15.21 -38.16
C LEU A 1119 -29.93 16.22 -39.30
N ALA A 1120 -29.64 17.49 -39.00
CA ALA A 1120 -29.57 18.56 -39.99
C ALA A 1120 -28.50 18.27 -41.06
N TYR A 1121 -27.28 17.88 -40.65
CA TYR A 1121 -26.21 17.55 -41.58
C TYR A 1121 -26.51 16.28 -42.41
N CYS A 1122 -27.19 15.28 -41.84
CA CYS A 1122 -27.68 14.14 -42.61
C CYS A 1122 -28.68 14.55 -43.71
N GLN A 1123 -29.59 15.50 -43.42
CA GLN A 1123 -30.49 16.05 -44.43
C GLN A 1123 -29.70 16.82 -45.52
N MET A 1124 -28.80 17.73 -45.12
CA MET A 1124 -27.95 18.48 -46.06
C MET A 1124 -27.13 17.56 -46.98
N LEU A 1125 -26.61 16.44 -46.47
CA LEU A 1125 -25.92 15.41 -47.25
C LEU A 1125 -26.82 14.75 -48.29
N VAL A 1126 -28.07 14.45 -47.94
CA VAL A 1126 -29.06 13.86 -48.87
C VAL A 1126 -29.47 14.85 -49.94
N ASP A 1127 -29.72 16.11 -49.58
CA ASP A 1127 -30.05 17.18 -50.53
C ASP A 1127 -28.88 17.44 -51.50
N TYR A 1128 -27.64 17.46 -51.00
CA TYR A 1128 -26.44 17.56 -51.83
C TYR A 1128 -26.28 16.37 -52.80
N VAL A 1129 -26.53 15.15 -52.34
CA VAL A 1129 -26.46 13.95 -53.20
C VAL A 1129 -27.56 13.96 -54.28
N ALA A 1130 -28.76 14.44 -53.95
CA ALA A 1130 -29.85 14.56 -54.91
C ALA A 1130 -29.59 15.66 -55.96
N VAL A 1131 -29.15 16.85 -55.54
CA VAL A 1131 -29.00 18.03 -56.39
C VAL A 1131 -27.69 18.04 -57.16
N ALA A 1132 -26.55 17.95 -56.45
CA ALA A 1132 -25.23 18.13 -57.05
C ALA A 1132 -24.69 16.85 -57.70
N LEU A 1133 -24.98 15.68 -57.10
CA LEU A 1133 -24.43 14.40 -57.54
C LEU A 1133 -25.41 13.56 -58.37
N LYS A 1134 -26.72 13.83 -58.27
CA LYS A 1134 -27.81 13.14 -58.97
C LYS A 1134 -27.77 11.60 -58.84
N SER A 1135 -27.22 11.11 -57.73
CA SER A 1135 -26.91 9.70 -57.51
C SER A 1135 -28.00 9.02 -56.66
N PRO A 1136 -28.51 7.83 -57.03
CA PRO A 1136 -29.58 7.17 -56.30
C PRO A 1136 -29.09 6.60 -54.97
N ILE A 1137 -29.61 7.15 -53.87
CA ILE A 1137 -29.34 6.69 -52.50
C ILE A 1137 -30.06 5.36 -52.25
N LYS A 1138 -29.32 4.30 -51.93
CA LYS A 1138 -29.88 2.98 -51.61
C LYS A 1138 -30.07 2.85 -50.10
N LYS A 1139 -31.28 2.48 -49.66
CA LYS A 1139 -31.54 2.17 -48.24
C LYS A 1139 -30.90 0.82 -47.88
N GLN A 1140 -30.04 0.78 -46.86
CA GLN A 1140 -29.42 -0.43 -46.34
C GLN A 1140 -29.47 -0.40 -44.80
N GLN A 1141 -30.51 -1.00 -44.22
CA GLN A 1141 -30.67 -1.09 -42.77
C GLN A 1141 -29.47 -1.81 -42.11
N ARG A 1142 -29.13 -1.34 -40.91
CA ARG A 1142 -28.00 -1.88 -40.14
C ARG A 1142 -28.29 -3.24 -39.54
N GLN A 1143 -27.27 -4.10 -39.52
CA GLN A 1143 -27.38 -5.40 -38.87
C GLN A 1143 -27.20 -5.28 -37.34
N LYS A 1144 -27.82 -6.19 -36.56
CA LYS A 1144 -27.66 -6.20 -35.11
C LYS A 1144 -26.22 -6.57 -34.75
N GLY A 1145 -25.52 -5.68 -34.04
CA GLY A 1145 -24.10 -5.84 -33.71
C GLY A 1145 -23.13 -5.30 -34.76
N GLU A 1146 -23.64 -4.64 -35.81
CA GLU A 1146 -22.80 -3.95 -36.80
C GLU A 1146 -21.99 -2.81 -36.15
N CYS A 1147 -20.69 -2.75 -36.44
CA CYS A 1147 -19.83 -1.66 -36.00
C CYS A 1147 -20.20 -0.33 -36.66
N ALA A 1148 -19.86 0.79 -36.02
CA ALA A 1148 -19.90 2.09 -36.69
C ALA A 1148 -18.85 2.16 -37.80
N HIS A 1149 -19.11 2.99 -38.81
CA HIS A 1149 -18.27 3.09 -40.00
C HIS A 1149 -17.33 4.30 -39.95
N TYR A 1150 -16.14 4.13 -40.53
CA TYR A 1150 -15.10 5.14 -40.59
C TYR A 1150 -14.60 5.30 -42.03
N CYS A 1151 -14.17 6.50 -42.40
CA CYS A 1151 -13.64 6.78 -43.73
C CYS A 1151 -12.29 6.09 -43.95
N HIS A 1152 -12.14 5.36 -45.05
CA HIS A 1152 -10.91 4.63 -45.39
C HIS A 1152 -9.66 5.53 -45.52
N LEU A 1153 -9.80 6.81 -45.85
CA LEU A 1153 -8.66 7.72 -46.08
C LEU A 1153 -8.33 8.63 -44.89
N CYS A 1154 -9.34 9.17 -44.20
CA CYS A 1154 -9.14 10.15 -43.12
C CYS A 1154 -9.66 9.68 -41.74
N GLU A 1155 -10.12 8.43 -41.63
CA GLU A 1155 -10.49 7.75 -40.37
C GLU A 1155 -11.59 8.43 -39.52
N VAL A 1156 -12.25 9.47 -40.04
CA VAL A 1156 -13.41 10.12 -39.42
C VAL A 1156 -14.64 9.20 -39.41
N GLU A 1157 -15.48 9.31 -38.38
CA GLU A 1157 -16.79 8.64 -38.30
C GLU A 1157 -17.68 9.04 -39.50
N VAL A 1158 -18.30 8.06 -40.14
CA VAL A 1158 -19.25 8.26 -41.26
C VAL A 1158 -20.61 7.74 -40.80
N PHE A 1159 -21.43 8.65 -40.26
CA PHE A 1159 -22.75 8.35 -39.73
C PHE A 1159 -23.83 8.44 -40.82
N ASN A 1160 -24.72 7.44 -40.85
CA ASN A 1160 -25.91 7.31 -41.71
C ASN A 1160 -25.68 7.27 -43.24
N ILE A 1161 -25.09 8.32 -43.83
CA ILE A 1161 -24.91 8.45 -45.28
C ILE A 1161 -23.49 8.00 -45.66
N LEU A 1162 -23.39 6.79 -46.22
CA LEU A 1162 -22.11 6.16 -46.57
C LEU A 1162 -21.84 6.30 -48.07
N PHE A 1163 -20.66 6.77 -48.44
CA PHE A 1163 -20.17 6.70 -49.82
C PHE A 1163 -19.30 5.44 -49.94
N VAL A 1164 -19.68 4.47 -50.78
CA VAL A 1164 -18.96 3.19 -50.87
C VAL A 1164 -18.46 2.89 -52.27
N LYS A 1165 -17.23 2.39 -52.35
CA LYS A 1165 -16.57 1.96 -53.59
C LYS A 1165 -15.88 0.62 -53.37
N GLU A 1166 -15.92 -0.26 -54.35
CA GLU A 1166 -15.19 -1.52 -54.31
C GLU A 1166 -13.72 -1.30 -54.69
N ILE A 1167 -12.80 -1.77 -53.84
CA ILE A 1167 -11.36 -1.69 -54.06
C ILE A 1167 -10.75 -3.05 -53.71
N GLY A 1168 -10.25 -3.77 -54.73
CA GLY A 1168 -9.60 -5.07 -54.56
C GLY A 1168 -10.51 -6.16 -53.99
N GLY A 1169 -11.75 -6.27 -54.48
CA GLY A 1169 -12.71 -7.27 -54.02
C GLY A 1169 -13.31 -6.98 -52.64
N LYS A 1170 -13.17 -5.74 -52.13
CA LYS A 1170 -13.67 -5.32 -50.82
C LYS A 1170 -14.33 -3.95 -50.91
N TRP A 1171 -15.53 -3.83 -50.36
CA TRP A 1171 -16.21 -2.55 -50.20
C TRP A 1171 -15.48 -1.67 -49.18
N LYS A 1172 -15.24 -0.42 -49.56
CA LYS A 1172 -14.58 0.60 -48.75
C LYS A 1172 -15.50 1.79 -48.59
N ILE A 1173 -15.52 2.36 -47.38
CA ILE A 1173 -16.41 3.46 -46.99
C ILE A 1173 -15.62 4.77 -46.96
N PHE A 1174 -16.25 5.85 -47.42
CA PHE A 1174 -15.67 7.18 -47.54
C PHE A 1174 -16.63 8.21 -46.94
N CYS A 1175 -16.07 9.28 -46.36
CA CYS A 1175 -16.84 10.49 -46.08
C CYS A 1175 -17.01 11.31 -47.37
N VAL A 1176 -17.99 12.21 -47.40
CA VAL A 1176 -18.30 13.03 -48.60
C VAL A 1176 -17.09 13.81 -49.12
N ARG A 1177 -16.21 14.31 -48.24
CA ARG A 1177 -15.01 15.08 -48.64
C ARG A 1177 -13.98 14.21 -49.36
N CYS A 1178 -13.74 13.00 -48.86
CA CYS A 1178 -12.85 12.03 -49.52
C CYS A 1178 -13.45 11.48 -50.83
N ALA A 1179 -14.77 11.34 -50.93
CA ALA A 1179 -15.44 11.01 -52.19
C ALA A 1179 -15.31 12.15 -53.21
N ARG A 1180 -15.50 13.42 -52.80
CA ARG A 1180 -15.26 14.62 -53.65
C ARG A 1180 -13.81 14.70 -54.15
N GLY A 1181 -12.84 14.33 -53.32
CA GLY A 1181 -11.40 14.37 -53.67
C GLY A 1181 -10.93 13.29 -54.66
N SER A 1182 -11.72 12.25 -54.89
CA SER A 1182 -11.42 11.23 -55.90
C SER A 1182 -11.96 11.64 -57.27
N GLN A 1183 -11.11 11.60 -58.30
CA GLN A 1183 -11.39 12.21 -59.63
C GLN A 1183 -12.60 11.66 -60.38
N CYS A 1184 -13.18 10.53 -59.96
CA CYS A 1184 -14.47 10.00 -60.44
C CYS A 1184 -15.44 9.81 -59.28
N PHE A 1185 -16.36 10.76 -59.07
CA PHE A 1185 -17.42 10.61 -58.08
C PHE A 1185 -18.38 9.45 -58.44
N ASN A 1186 -18.64 9.28 -59.74
CA ASN A 1186 -19.54 8.27 -60.33
C ASN A 1186 -19.22 6.82 -59.93
N ASP A 1187 -18.01 6.55 -59.44
CA ASP A 1187 -17.58 5.23 -58.98
C ASP A 1187 -18.11 4.86 -57.58
N HIS A 1188 -18.83 5.78 -56.90
CA HIS A 1188 -19.34 5.60 -55.54
C HIS A 1188 -20.84 5.34 -55.51
N VAL A 1189 -21.24 4.25 -54.85
CA VAL A 1189 -22.63 3.99 -54.47
C VAL A 1189 -22.90 4.73 -53.16
N VAL A 1190 -24.03 5.46 -53.07
CA VAL A 1190 -24.45 6.11 -51.82
C VAL A 1190 -25.46 5.22 -51.09
N LEU A 1191 -25.20 4.96 -49.81
CA LEU A 1191 -26.06 4.16 -48.93
C LEU A 1191 -26.63 5.03 -47.79
N GLN A 1192 -27.88 4.77 -47.41
CA GLN A 1192 -28.51 5.33 -46.20
C GLN A 1192 -28.79 4.21 -45.20
N GLN A 1193 -28.27 4.34 -43.98
CA GLN A 1193 -28.38 3.31 -42.94
C GLN A 1193 -29.65 3.41 -42.10
N TYR A 1194 -30.04 4.64 -41.76
CA TYR A 1194 -31.19 4.96 -40.92
C TYR A 1194 -32.15 5.83 -41.73
N SER A 1195 -33.44 5.49 -41.69
CA SER A 1195 -34.46 6.28 -42.38
C SER A 1195 -34.72 7.59 -41.63
N PHE A 1196 -35.14 8.65 -42.32
CA PHE A 1196 -35.43 9.92 -41.63
C PHE A 1196 -36.64 9.79 -40.71
N GLU A 1197 -37.59 8.92 -41.03
CA GLU A 1197 -38.72 8.57 -40.19
C GLU A 1197 -38.26 7.92 -38.86
N GLU A 1198 -37.24 7.04 -38.91
CA GLU A 1198 -36.62 6.44 -37.72
C GLU A 1198 -35.87 7.47 -36.87
N LEU A 1199 -34.99 8.27 -37.49
CA LEU A 1199 -34.20 9.29 -36.79
C LEU A 1199 -35.09 10.38 -36.18
N SER A 1200 -36.10 10.86 -36.90
CA SER A 1200 -37.11 11.81 -36.40
C SER A 1200 -37.86 11.22 -35.21
N SER A 1201 -38.32 9.98 -35.34
CA SER A 1201 -39.04 9.30 -34.26
C SER A 1201 -38.20 9.13 -33.00
N ILE A 1202 -36.88 8.93 -33.10
CA ILE A 1202 -35.96 8.96 -31.95
C ILE A 1202 -35.79 10.39 -31.42
N PHE A 1203 -35.57 11.36 -32.32
CA PHE A 1203 -35.30 12.75 -32.01
C PHE A 1203 -36.43 13.47 -31.24
N ASP A 1204 -37.69 13.28 -31.64
CA ASP A 1204 -38.83 13.95 -31.00
C ASP A 1204 -39.28 13.25 -29.71
N ARG A 1205 -39.08 11.93 -29.62
CA ARG A 1205 -39.27 11.18 -28.37
C ARG A 1205 -38.16 11.45 -27.35
N PHE A 1206 -37.01 11.98 -27.77
CA PHE A 1206 -35.92 12.36 -26.89
C PHE A 1206 -36.23 13.66 -26.14
N GLN A 1207 -36.80 13.50 -24.94
CA GLN A 1207 -37.27 14.57 -24.06
C GLN A 1207 -36.74 14.39 -22.64
N LEU A 1208 -36.53 15.50 -21.93
CA LEU A 1208 -36.10 15.50 -20.53
C LEU A 1208 -37.18 14.88 -19.63
N CYS A 1209 -36.81 13.93 -18.80
CA CYS A 1209 -37.72 13.33 -17.81
C CYS A 1209 -37.68 14.14 -16.50
N PRO A 1210 -38.84 14.45 -15.86
CA PRO A 1210 -38.85 15.03 -14.53
C PRO A 1210 -38.30 14.02 -13.51
N ALA A 1211 -37.43 14.48 -12.62
CA ALA A 1211 -36.72 13.62 -11.68
C ALA A 1211 -37.67 12.92 -10.69
N LYS A 1212 -37.73 11.59 -10.75
CA LYS A 1212 -38.23 10.75 -9.65
C LYS A 1212 -37.06 10.41 -8.74
N SER A 1213 -37.31 10.38 -7.42
CA SER A 1213 -36.31 10.38 -6.34
C SER A 1213 -35.48 9.08 -6.17
N ALA A 1214 -35.22 8.35 -7.25
CA ALA A 1214 -34.49 7.07 -7.26
C ALA A 1214 -33.77 6.78 -8.60
N LEU A 1215 -33.55 7.78 -9.47
CA LEU A 1215 -32.86 7.62 -10.75
C LEU A 1215 -31.57 8.45 -10.79
N ILE A 1216 -30.51 7.89 -11.39
CA ILE A 1216 -29.13 8.40 -11.34
C ILE A 1216 -28.77 9.25 -12.59
N CYS A 1217 -29.62 9.25 -13.62
CA CYS A 1217 -29.41 9.87 -14.94
C CYS A 1217 -30.47 10.95 -15.22
#